data_AF-A0A7M7PAP6-F1
#
_entry.id   AF-A0A7M7PAP6-F1
#
_cell.length_a   1.000
_cell.length_b   1.000
_cell.length_c   1.000
_cell.angle_alpha   90.00
_cell.angle_beta   90.00
_cell.angle_gamma   90.00
#
_symmetry.space_group_name_H-M   'P 1'
#
loop_
_entity.id
_entity.type
_entity.pdbx_description
1 polymer ?
#
loop_
_entity_poly.entity_id
_entity_poly.type
_entity_poly.pdbx_seq_one_letter_code
_entity_poly.pdbx_strand_id
1 'polypeptide(L)'
;MMMLYSTSFMSWLVVMIVVIAVINVEAQSQGNTSNQTISTNSTIDGYEGRFTCVNSSLTFDIDDVCDGQYQCPYSDDEYICDNEYCSSAEYMCDYEDSYECIPLDYVCDGYADCEQNGIDEILCDPLDCVPSCRCSAYSVSCEGRNIVDDTNITKSSRDLYFIGQWINGTKMPLSMPFNVTTYPLLLRLRIYNTGLRELLRADFLTLTEIRIMILQYNNISRIEDLSFSNLNKLTMLDLSHNVIRSLSNDTLIGLTSLTTIDLSYNSITRIEDFSFRDLNKLTTLYLSRNVIESLSSDTFSGLTSLTKMDLSHNVIRSLSNDTFIGLTSLTTIDLSYNSITRIEDFSFRDLNKLTSLYLSRNVIESLSSDTFSGLTSLTEIDLRFNRIAVLPARVFKAFHLEDLLIDHAGIIELEPGCFQGLEALQNLVLYRNSITSLPSGVFRGLESIIYLHLFDNKISNIDVDVFKGLNTLEFLDLTNNSIIELRKGLFEDQSNLTWVSFSDNPLEYIEPGTFQNLSRLEYLNMVNVQLTNLEPDTFKGITSLEGLSTDDYRLCCLFDETDLCTIASSNFLDSCSRLMPNTILRVALWVIGFGALIGNTIVLVFRCRTDHSVSAKTQGLFISNLAIADFLMGIYMLIISSADVYYGEYFYLYAEQWRGSVTCKVAGFIAFLSSETSVFILAIITIDRVLCVVFPFGKLKFRATSARVGVALIWAIAFVVSIVPLIVSSYISGFYGLSDVCVGLPLNVESTETGELVFNIERRVWEYLQYETTKRPSWVYSIAIFLGVNFLIFILILLSYVVIFVHVRKSARSVANPASGSVSSDRAREVKLATRMSIIVLTDFFCWMPVIIMGILSQTGAVTLPVSLYAWSVVFILPINATINPYLYTFIAICGGSKTRSTSNPTQKTTVSETRA
;
A
#
# COMPACT_ATOMS: atom_id res chain seq x y z
N MET A 1 48.72 -7.52 -44.98
CA MET A 1 48.38 -8.51 -43.93
C MET A 1 48.16 -7.83 -42.58
N MET A 2 49.09 -7.00 -42.07
CA MET A 2 48.86 -6.21 -40.85
C MET A 2 47.54 -5.40 -40.85
N MET A 3 47.20 -4.71 -41.95
CA MET A 3 45.91 -4.01 -42.09
C MET A 3 44.65 -4.88 -41.91
N LEU A 4 44.72 -6.20 -42.21
CA LEU A 4 43.58 -7.13 -42.02
C LEU A 4 43.40 -7.55 -40.56
N TYR A 5 44.49 -7.61 -39.79
CA TYR A 5 44.39 -7.77 -38.34
C TYR A 5 43.88 -6.48 -37.69
N SER A 6 44.33 -5.31 -38.17
CA SER A 6 43.90 -4.00 -37.66
C SER A 6 42.38 -3.81 -37.66
N THR A 7 41.67 -4.07 -38.77
CA THR A 7 40.22 -3.83 -38.84
C THR A 7 39.40 -4.77 -37.96
N SER A 8 39.76 -6.05 -37.90
CA SER A 8 39.09 -7.02 -37.03
C SER A 8 39.41 -6.76 -35.54
N PHE A 9 40.63 -6.31 -35.23
CA PHE A 9 41.03 -5.93 -33.87
C PHE A 9 40.34 -4.65 -33.42
N MET A 10 40.19 -3.64 -34.28
CA MET A 10 39.49 -2.39 -33.95
C MET A 10 38.00 -2.63 -33.63
N SER A 11 37.32 -3.48 -34.39
CA SER A 11 35.91 -3.84 -34.11
C SER A 11 35.77 -4.48 -32.73
N TRP A 12 36.67 -5.42 -32.41
CA TRP A 12 36.72 -6.11 -31.11
C TRP A 12 37.11 -5.17 -29.95
N LEU A 13 38.07 -4.27 -30.17
CA LEU A 13 38.57 -3.31 -29.19
C LEU A 13 37.49 -2.29 -28.80
N VAL A 14 36.74 -1.77 -29.77
CA VAL A 14 35.65 -0.80 -29.50
C VAL A 14 34.55 -1.44 -28.65
N VAL A 15 34.13 -2.67 -28.97
CA VAL A 15 33.12 -3.38 -28.17
C VAL A 15 33.60 -3.64 -26.74
N MET A 16 34.87 -4.06 -26.56
CA MET A 16 35.46 -4.23 -25.23
C MET A 16 35.54 -2.93 -24.42
N ILE A 17 35.92 -1.81 -25.05
CA ILE A 17 36.00 -0.50 -24.38
C ILE A 17 34.62 -0.04 -23.89
N VAL A 18 33.57 -0.21 -24.69
CA VAL A 18 32.19 0.18 -24.30
C VAL A 18 31.70 -0.63 -23.10
N VAL A 19 31.90 -1.95 -23.10
CA VAL A 19 31.46 -2.82 -21.98
C VAL A 19 32.21 -2.49 -20.68
N ILE A 20 33.53 -2.27 -20.73
CA ILE A 20 34.34 -1.95 -19.55
C ILE A 20 34.01 -0.57 -18.98
N ALA A 21 33.66 0.40 -19.83
CA ALA A 21 33.35 1.77 -19.40
C ALA A 21 32.06 1.86 -18.56
N VAL A 22 31.06 1.01 -18.81
CA VAL A 22 29.77 1.06 -18.09
C VAL A 22 29.85 0.39 -16.72
N ILE A 23 30.51 -0.78 -16.62
CA ILE A 23 30.57 -1.60 -15.40
C ILE A 23 31.21 -0.85 -14.20
N ASN A 24 32.08 0.13 -14.46
CA ASN A 24 32.79 0.88 -13.40
C ASN A 24 31.96 2.00 -12.74
N VAL A 25 30.72 2.27 -13.16
CA VAL A 25 29.95 3.45 -12.70
C VAL A 25 29.15 3.20 -11.41
N GLU A 26 28.60 1.99 -11.22
CA GLU A 26 27.56 1.73 -10.19
C GLU A 26 28.08 1.13 -8.86
N ALA A 27 29.39 0.94 -8.72
CA ALA A 27 29.99 0.24 -7.56
C ALA A 27 30.13 1.08 -6.26
N GLN A 28 29.27 2.09 -6.01
CA GLN A 28 29.46 3.06 -4.92
C GLN A 28 28.24 3.37 -4.02
N SER A 29 27.03 2.82 -4.23
CA SER A 29 25.79 3.45 -3.75
C SER A 29 25.02 2.86 -2.56
N GLN A 30 25.42 1.74 -1.91
CA GLN A 30 24.58 1.13 -0.84
C GLN A 30 25.32 0.57 0.39
N GLY A 31 24.76 0.84 1.60
CA GLY A 31 24.89 -0.02 2.79
C GLY A 31 24.93 0.65 4.18
N ASN A 32 23.84 0.58 4.97
CA ASN A 32 23.78 0.27 6.44
C ASN A 32 22.50 0.79 7.17
N THR A 33 21.88 -0.04 8.02
CA THR A 33 21.06 0.32 9.24
C THR A 33 20.75 -0.94 10.10
N SER A 34 20.39 -0.77 11.39
CA SER A 34 19.94 -1.85 12.32
C SER A 34 19.21 -1.32 13.59
N ASN A 35 18.45 -2.18 14.32
CA ASN A 35 17.44 -1.83 15.36
C ASN A 35 17.62 -2.54 16.74
N GLN A 36 16.97 -2.06 17.84
CA GLN A 36 16.60 -2.85 19.05
C GLN A 36 15.58 -2.16 20.03
N THR A 37 14.95 -2.92 20.96
CA THR A 37 13.81 -2.53 21.87
C THR A 37 13.69 -3.39 23.18
N ILE A 38 13.09 -2.90 24.31
CA ILE A 38 12.85 -3.60 25.64
C ILE A 38 11.61 -3.03 26.43
N SER A 39 11.05 -3.74 27.46
CA SER A 39 9.91 -3.42 28.41
C SER A 39 10.23 -3.70 29.93
N THR A 40 9.40 -3.68 31.02
CA THR A 40 7.94 -3.92 31.34
C THR A 40 7.53 -3.43 32.79
N ASN A 41 6.34 -3.79 33.35
CA ASN A 41 5.66 -3.24 34.58
C ASN A 41 5.64 -4.12 35.90
N SER A 42 4.92 -3.67 36.97
CA SER A 42 4.79 -4.18 38.37
C SER A 42 3.33 -4.13 38.96
N THR A 43 3.06 -4.68 40.19
CA THR A 43 2.01 -4.27 41.22
C THR A 43 1.96 -5.19 42.50
N ILE A 44 1.23 -4.78 43.58
CA ILE A 44 1.03 -5.39 44.94
C ILE A 44 -0.43 -5.15 45.44
N ASP A 45 -0.96 -5.83 46.49
CA ASP A 45 -2.27 -5.50 47.16
C ASP A 45 -2.50 -6.11 48.59
N GLY A 46 -3.27 -5.43 49.48
CA GLY A 46 -3.98 -5.99 50.68
C GLY A 46 -3.50 -5.66 52.13
N TYR A 47 -4.43 -5.35 53.06
CA TYR A 47 -4.19 -5.01 54.50
C TYR A 47 -4.81 -6.03 55.49
N GLU A 48 -4.07 -6.42 56.56
CA GLU A 48 -4.57 -6.75 57.93
C GLU A 48 -3.36 -7.05 58.88
N GLY A 49 -3.35 -6.57 60.14
CA GLY A 49 -2.29 -6.81 61.14
C GLY A 49 -2.53 -6.24 62.57
N ARG A 50 -2.19 -6.92 63.66
CA ARG A 50 -1.97 -6.25 64.96
C ARG A 50 -0.51 -5.79 64.89
N PHE A 51 -0.22 -4.49 64.92
CA PHE A 51 0.92 -3.85 64.23
C PHE A 51 2.05 -4.83 63.89
N THR A 52 2.10 -5.24 62.62
CA THR A 52 2.85 -6.42 62.22
C THR A 52 4.15 -6.04 61.53
N CYS A 53 5.26 -6.43 62.17
CA CYS A 53 6.61 -6.04 61.75
C CYS A 53 6.95 -6.47 60.33
N VAL A 54 7.65 -5.58 59.62
CA VAL A 54 8.15 -5.84 58.27
C VAL A 54 9.08 -7.07 58.28
N ASN A 55 8.78 -8.05 57.42
CA ASN A 55 9.47 -9.34 57.33
C ASN A 55 9.43 -10.25 58.59
N SER A 56 8.43 -10.11 59.48
CA SER A 56 8.23 -11.01 60.62
C SER A 56 6.82 -11.60 60.68
N SER A 57 6.60 -12.49 61.64
CA SER A 57 5.26 -12.89 62.13
C SER A 57 5.09 -12.48 63.61
N LEU A 58 5.65 -11.32 63.97
CA LEU A 58 5.40 -10.62 65.23
C LEU A 58 4.31 -9.60 64.98
N THR A 59 3.34 -9.59 65.88
CA THR A 59 2.00 -9.02 65.67
C THR A 59 1.46 -8.62 67.05
N PHE A 60 1.58 -7.34 67.41
CA PHE A 60 1.37 -6.81 68.78
C PHE A 60 0.36 -5.64 68.80
N ASP A 61 0.13 -5.01 69.94
CA ASP A 61 -0.94 -4.01 70.04
C ASP A 61 -0.52 -2.65 69.50
N ILE A 62 -1.50 -1.81 69.12
CA ILE A 62 -1.19 -0.48 68.58
C ILE A 62 -0.63 0.46 69.68
N ASP A 63 -0.96 0.17 70.94
CA ASP A 63 -0.36 0.76 72.15
C ASP A 63 1.15 0.47 72.29
N ASP A 64 1.69 -0.56 71.59
CA ASP A 64 3.11 -0.95 71.62
C ASP A 64 3.93 -0.31 70.46
N VAL A 65 3.39 0.72 69.79
CA VAL A 65 3.99 1.48 68.68
C VAL A 65 4.31 2.91 69.13
N CYS A 66 5.48 3.43 68.79
CA CYS A 66 6.01 4.69 69.31
C CYS A 66 6.18 4.71 70.86
N ASP A 67 6.47 3.55 71.48
CA ASP A 67 6.61 3.40 72.94
C ASP A 67 8.05 3.63 73.44
N GLY A 68 9.03 3.73 72.53
CA GLY A 68 10.45 3.86 72.84
C GLY A 68 11.20 2.54 73.02
N GLN A 69 10.56 1.40 72.73
CA GLN A 69 11.17 0.07 72.74
C GLN A 69 11.00 -0.60 71.37
N TYR A 70 11.94 -1.47 71.01
CA TYR A 70 11.97 -2.12 69.70
C TYR A 70 11.37 -3.52 69.78
N GLN A 71 10.08 -3.62 69.48
CA GLN A 71 9.35 -4.88 69.37
C GLN A 71 9.66 -5.55 68.02
N CYS A 72 9.94 -4.78 66.96
CA CYS A 72 10.31 -5.26 65.63
C CYS A 72 11.83 -5.48 65.45
N PRO A 73 12.26 -6.56 64.75
CA PRO A 73 13.69 -6.86 64.53
C PRO A 73 14.48 -5.80 63.75
N TYR A 74 13.80 -4.90 63.04
CA TYR A 74 14.39 -3.82 62.26
C TYR A 74 13.88 -2.42 62.67
N SER A 75 13.27 -2.31 63.86
CA SER A 75 12.76 -1.06 64.44
C SER A 75 11.68 -0.32 63.62
N ASP A 76 10.95 -1.05 62.76
CA ASP A 76 9.91 -0.49 61.87
C ASP A 76 8.73 0.17 62.63
N ASP A 77 8.54 -0.25 63.88
CA ASP A 77 7.58 0.21 64.89
C ASP A 77 7.93 1.55 65.54
N GLU A 78 9.21 1.91 65.58
CA GLU A 78 9.71 3.15 66.19
C GLU A 78 10.25 4.14 65.13
N TYR A 79 10.59 3.65 63.93
CA TYR A 79 11.27 4.43 62.89
C TYR A 79 10.43 5.59 62.32
N ILE A 80 9.10 5.48 62.38
CA ILE A 80 8.15 6.46 61.83
C ILE A 80 7.73 7.51 62.89
N CYS A 81 8.18 7.35 64.13
CA CYS A 81 7.68 8.07 65.31
C CYS A 81 8.46 9.34 65.71
N ASP A 82 9.69 9.54 65.19
CA ASP A 82 10.55 10.64 65.62
C ASP A 82 11.38 11.25 64.47
N ASN A 83 10.95 12.45 64.05
CA ASN A 83 11.69 13.44 63.26
C ASN A 83 11.25 14.83 63.78
N GLU A 84 11.96 15.91 63.43
CA GLU A 84 11.82 17.26 64.06
C GLU A 84 10.43 17.96 63.98
N TYR A 85 9.35 17.27 63.56
CA TYR A 85 8.03 17.81 63.25
C TYR A 85 6.85 17.22 64.04
N CYS A 86 6.88 15.94 64.46
CA CYS A 86 5.82 15.29 65.26
C CYS A 86 6.28 15.03 66.71
N SER A 87 5.39 14.59 67.61
CA SER A 87 5.78 14.15 68.96
C SER A 87 5.83 12.62 69.09
N SER A 88 6.62 12.12 70.04
CA SER A 88 6.88 10.68 70.26
C SER A 88 5.71 9.92 70.92
N ALA A 89 4.49 10.17 70.44
CA ALA A 89 3.22 9.53 70.80
C ALA A 89 2.15 9.74 69.69
N GLU A 90 2.60 10.10 68.48
CA GLU A 90 1.79 10.42 67.30
C GLU A 90 2.43 9.73 66.10
N TYR A 91 1.62 9.25 65.15
CA TYR A 91 2.10 8.59 63.93
C TYR A 91 2.27 9.62 62.81
N MET A 92 3.39 9.57 62.09
CA MET A 92 3.73 10.53 61.04
C MET A 92 3.30 10.01 59.65
N CYS A 93 2.39 10.73 59.00
CA CYS A 93 2.05 10.56 57.60
C CYS A 93 3.20 11.09 56.70
N ASP A 94 4.23 10.30 56.43
CA ASP A 94 5.40 10.72 55.62
C ASP A 94 5.15 10.58 54.11
N TYR A 95 5.03 11.69 53.38
CA TYR A 95 4.99 11.68 51.91
C TYR A 95 5.49 13.00 51.27
N GLU A 96 6.29 12.86 50.19
CA GLU A 96 6.92 13.89 49.34
C GLU A 96 6.67 15.36 49.75
N ASP A 97 7.49 15.84 50.69
CA ASP A 97 7.55 17.23 51.23
C ASP A 97 6.29 17.73 51.98
N SER A 98 5.43 16.83 52.46
CA SER A 98 4.35 17.12 53.42
C SER A 98 4.40 16.20 54.64
N TYR A 99 4.22 16.77 55.84
CA TYR A 99 4.21 16.05 57.11
C TYR A 99 2.92 16.36 57.87
N GLU A 100 2.11 15.34 58.09
CA GLU A 100 0.90 15.39 58.91
C GLU A 100 1.05 14.37 60.05
N CYS A 101 0.73 14.77 61.29
CA CYS A 101 0.86 13.91 62.47
C CYS A 101 -0.55 13.55 62.94
N ILE A 102 -0.85 12.25 63.09
CA ILE A 102 -2.14 11.76 63.60
C ILE A 102 -1.96 11.09 64.98
N PRO A 103 -2.95 11.12 65.88
CA PRO A 103 -2.87 10.39 67.15
C PRO A 103 -2.89 8.88 66.91
N LEU A 104 -2.20 8.10 67.75
CA LEU A 104 -2.14 6.63 67.63
C LEU A 104 -3.52 5.94 67.62
N ASP A 105 -4.53 6.55 68.28
CA ASP A 105 -5.94 6.11 68.25
C ASP A 105 -6.56 6.04 66.83
N TYR A 106 -5.94 6.68 65.82
CA TYR A 106 -6.37 6.72 64.41
C TYR A 106 -5.56 5.80 63.51
N VAL A 107 -4.56 5.09 64.05
CA VAL A 107 -3.87 4.01 63.35
C VAL A 107 -4.64 2.73 63.66
N CYS A 108 -5.09 1.99 62.65
CA CYS A 108 -5.93 0.80 62.80
C CYS A 108 -7.36 1.03 63.35
N ASP A 109 -7.93 2.21 63.16
CA ASP A 109 -9.30 2.56 63.59
C ASP A 109 -10.38 2.15 62.56
N GLY A 110 -9.99 1.96 61.29
CA GLY A 110 -10.85 1.57 60.16
C GLY A 110 -11.25 2.69 59.18
N TYR A 111 -10.57 3.83 59.20
CA TYR A 111 -10.67 4.91 58.22
C TYR A 111 -9.27 5.26 57.70
N ALA A 112 -9.19 6.00 56.58
CA ALA A 112 -7.91 6.52 56.08
C ALA A 112 -7.85 8.03 56.37
N ASP A 113 -7.14 8.39 57.44
CA ASP A 113 -7.03 9.76 57.94
C ASP A 113 -5.73 10.45 57.49
N CYS A 114 -4.71 9.74 56.99
CA CYS A 114 -3.63 10.38 56.19
C CYS A 114 -4.13 10.75 54.78
N GLU A 115 -4.31 12.05 54.48
CA GLU A 115 -5.12 12.59 53.35
C GLU A 115 -4.93 11.97 51.95
N GLN A 116 -3.74 11.43 51.61
CA GLN A 116 -3.44 10.99 50.23
C GLN A 116 -3.17 9.48 50.04
N ASN A 117 -2.84 8.71 51.07
CA ASN A 117 -2.39 7.31 50.89
C ASN A 117 -2.91 6.28 51.91
N GLY A 118 -3.56 6.66 53.02
CA GLY A 118 -4.13 5.69 53.99
C GLY A 118 -3.11 4.74 54.63
N ILE A 119 -1.86 5.20 54.80
CA ILE A 119 -0.74 4.36 55.31
C ILE A 119 -0.90 3.93 56.77
N ASP A 120 -1.70 4.69 57.51
CA ASP A 120 -2.27 4.50 58.84
C ASP A 120 -3.06 3.18 59.01
N GLU A 121 -3.58 2.60 57.93
CA GLU A 121 -4.37 1.35 57.98
C GLU A 121 -3.62 0.10 57.47
N ILE A 122 -2.40 0.23 56.94
CA ILE A 122 -1.69 -0.87 56.25
C ILE A 122 -1.50 -2.11 57.13
N LEU A 123 -1.42 -1.92 58.45
CA LEU A 123 -0.85 -2.87 59.41
C LEU A 123 -1.86 -3.27 60.51
N CYS A 124 -3.17 -3.44 60.18
CA CYS A 124 -4.36 -3.34 61.07
C CYS A 124 -5.39 -4.54 61.06
N ASP A 125 -5.55 -5.34 62.14
CA ASP A 125 -5.94 -6.80 62.20
C ASP A 125 -7.46 -7.14 62.16
N PRO A 126 -7.86 -8.39 61.88
CA PRO A 126 -9.25 -8.81 61.89
C PRO A 126 -9.86 -8.91 63.30
N LEU A 127 -10.90 -8.12 63.53
CA LEU A 127 -11.92 -8.40 64.55
C LEU A 127 -12.79 -9.61 64.12
N ASP A 128 -12.48 -10.78 64.68
CA ASP A 128 -13.28 -12.02 64.62
C ASP A 128 -13.70 -12.46 63.19
N CYS A 129 -12.76 -12.42 62.24
CA CYS A 129 -13.07 -12.75 60.85
C CYS A 129 -13.48 -14.21 60.62
N VAL A 130 -14.50 -14.39 59.78
CA VAL A 130 -15.04 -15.70 59.37
C VAL A 130 -13.99 -16.48 58.56
N PRO A 131 -13.67 -17.76 58.86
CA PRO A 131 -12.64 -18.55 58.15
C PRO A 131 -12.84 -18.76 56.63
N SER A 132 -13.96 -18.31 56.07
CA SER A 132 -14.31 -18.34 54.66
C SER A 132 -14.24 -16.98 53.95
N CYS A 133 -13.89 -15.91 54.66
CA CYS A 133 -13.78 -14.56 54.13
C CYS A 133 -12.40 -13.96 54.46
N ARG A 134 -12.08 -12.82 53.85
CA ARG A 134 -11.10 -11.87 54.36
C ARG A 134 -11.87 -10.73 55.03
N CYS A 135 -11.27 -10.09 56.02
CA CYS A 135 -11.78 -8.86 56.58
C CYS A 135 -10.74 -7.76 56.31
N SER A 136 -11.07 -6.52 56.70
CA SER A 136 -10.12 -5.42 56.91
C SER A 136 -10.90 -4.32 57.63
N ALA A 137 -10.62 -4.12 58.91
CA ALA A 137 -11.40 -3.26 59.82
C ALA A 137 -12.94 -3.43 59.70
N TYR A 138 -13.66 -2.45 59.14
CA TYR A 138 -15.13 -2.51 58.95
C TYR A 138 -15.58 -3.15 57.62
N SER A 139 -14.64 -3.63 56.80
CA SER A 139 -14.88 -4.27 55.50
C SER A 139 -14.80 -5.79 55.62
N VAL A 140 -15.69 -6.52 54.94
CA VAL A 140 -15.65 -7.99 54.87
C VAL A 140 -15.84 -8.45 53.43
N SER A 141 -14.87 -9.21 52.92
CA SER A 141 -14.82 -9.72 51.55
C SER A 141 -14.79 -11.25 51.50
N CYS A 142 -15.92 -11.85 51.13
CA CYS A 142 -16.12 -13.28 51.04
C CYS A 142 -16.01 -13.74 49.57
N GLU A 143 -14.78 -13.81 49.04
CA GLU A 143 -14.52 -14.19 47.65
C GLU A 143 -14.28 -15.68 47.44
N GLY A 144 -14.96 -16.26 46.45
CA GLY A 144 -14.62 -17.56 45.86
C GLY A 144 -14.91 -18.79 46.73
N ARG A 145 -15.67 -18.63 47.83
CA ARG A 145 -15.99 -19.73 48.76
C ARG A 145 -17.50 -19.89 48.95
N ASN A 146 -17.92 -21.13 49.20
CA ASN A 146 -19.32 -21.46 49.52
C ASN A 146 -19.71 -20.83 50.85
N ILE A 147 -20.64 -19.88 50.83
CA ILE A 147 -21.31 -19.34 52.03
C ILE A 147 -22.30 -20.42 52.50
N VAL A 148 -22.07 -21.01 53.67
CA VAL A 148 -22.93 -22.07 54.24
C VAL A 148 -23.19 -21.75 55.71
N ASP A 149 -24.47 -21.48 56.01
CA ASP A 149 -25.04 -21.16 57.32
C ASP A 149 -24.52 -19.89 58.02
N ASP A 150 -25.23 -19.46 59.07
CA ASP A 150 -25.08 -18.16 59.74
C ASP A 150 -23.63 -17.89 60.19
N THR A 151 -23.05 -16.81 59.66
CA THR A 151 -21.67 -16.39 59.95
C THR A 151 -21.65 -15.25 60.96
N ASN A 152 -20.72 -15.29 61.92
CA ASN A 152 -20.52 -14.25 62.93
C ASN A 152 -19.82 -13.01 62.32
N ILE A 153 -20.43 -12.38 61.32
CA ILE A 153 -19.98 -11.09 60.79
C ILE A 153 -20.41 -9.99 61.77
N THR A 154 -19.48 -9.10 62.12
CA THR A 154 -19.68 -8.08 63.14
C THR A 154 -20.74 -7.06 62.70
N LYS A 155 -21.72 -6.75 63.58
CA LYS A 155 -22.86 -5.87 63.23
C LYS A 155 -22.51 -4.39 63.03
N SER A 156 -21.24 -4.03 63.24
CA SER A 156 -20.65 -2.73 62.92
C SER A 156 -20.03 -2.66 61.52
N SER A 157 -20.00 -3.76 60.74
CA SER A 157 -19.48 -3.76 59.36
C SER A 157 -20.17 -2.71 58.51
N ARG A 158 -19.36 -1.95 57.76
CA ARG A 158 -19.79 -0.83 56.91
C ARG A 158 -19.78 -1.21 55.44
N ASP A 159 -18.84 -2.09 55.06
CA ASP A 159 -18.68 -2.58 53.71
C ASP A 159 -18.79 -4.11 53.72
N LEU A 160 -19.69 -4.66 52.92
CA LEU A 160 -19.87 -6.10 52.77
C LEU A 160 -19.78 -6.51 51.29
N TYR A 161 -18.88 -7.44 50.98
CA TYR A 161 -18.66 -7.96 49.63
C TYR A 161 -18.74 -9.48 49.59
N PHE A 162 -19.55 -10.02 48.68
CA PHE A 162 -19.75 -11.45 48.47
C PHE A 162 -19.59 -11.80 46.99
N ILE A 163 -18.64 -12.71 46.67
CA ILE A 163 -18.47 -13.28 45.34
C ILE A 163 -18.51 -14.82 45.44
N GLY A 164 -19.47 -15.48 44.78
CA GLY A 164 -19.36 -16.93 44.60
C GLY A 164 -20.64 -17.65 44.19
N GLN A 165 -20.49 -18.64 43.31
CA GLN A 165 -21.57 -19.54 42.95
C GLN A 165 -21.95 -20.45 44.12
N TRP A 166 -23.25 -20.59 44.38
CA TRP A 166 -23.77 -21.47 45.43
C TRP A 166 -23.67 -22.95 45.03
N ILE A 167 -22.53 -23.59 45.31
CA ILE A 167 -22.28 -25.01 44.98
C ILE A 167 -22.50 -25.88 46.23
N ASN A 168 -23.77 -26.01 46.63
CA ASN A 168 -24.25 -27.20 47.35
C ASN A 168 -25.74 -27.47 47.06
N GLY A 169 -26.07 -28.73 46.79
CA GLY A 169 -27.20 -29.08 45.92
C GLY A 169 -28.59 -29.19 46.55
N THR A 170 -29.16 -28.12 47.12
CA THR A 170 -30.63 -28.03 47.35
C THR A 170 -31.17 -26.60 47.18
N LYS A 171 -31.53 -26.25 45.93
CA LYS A 171 -32.04 -24.95 45.44
C LYS A 171 -31.00 -23.81 45.42
N MET A 172 -31.03 -23.02 44.34
CA MET A 172 -30.41 -21.69 44.28
C MET A 172 -31.22 -20.72 45.18
N PRO A 173 -30.59 -19.69 45.77
CA PRO A 173 -31.29 -18.69 46.56
C PRO A 173 -32.38 -17.98 45.73
N LEU A 174 -33.59 -17.91 46.29
CA LEU A 174 -34.71 -17.15 45.71
C LEU A 174 -34.62 -15.68 46.14
N SER A 175 -34.49 -15.44 47.44
CA SER A 175 -34.30 -14.15 48.11
C SER A 175 -32.83 -13.97 48.55
N MET A 176 -32.54 -12.89 49.30
CA MET A 176 -31.22 -12.65 49.89
C MET A 176 -30.61 -13.88 50.60
N PRO A 177 -29.29 -14.11 50.45
CA PRO A 177 -28.61 -15.30 50.99
C PRO A 177 -28.46 -15.32 52.52
N PHE A 178 -28.52 -14.16 53.18
CA PHE A 178 -28.45 -13.99 54.62
C PHE A 178 -29.27 -12.74 55.02
N ASN A 179 -29.57 -12.57 56.31
CA ASN A 179 -30.39 -11.45 56.76
C ASN A 179 -29.60 -10.12 56.85
N VAL A 180 -29.51 -9.40 55.73
CA VAL A 180 -28.81 -8.11 55.62
C VAL A 180 -29.35 -7.05 56.59
N THR A 181 -30.62 -7.14 57.01
CA THR A 181 -31.24 -6.16 57.95
C THR A 181 -30.56 -6.07 59.32
N THR A 182 -29.65 -7.01 59.63
CA THR A 182 -28.87 -7.04 60.87
C THR A 182 -27.68 -6.07 60.90
N TYR A 183 -27.37 -5.38 59.78
CA TYR A 183 -26.28 -4.40 59.65
C TYR A 183 -26.82 -2.97 59.42
N PRO A 184 -27.37 -2.29 60.44
CA PRO A 184 -28.03 -0.98 60.27
C PRO A 184 -27.08 0.18 59.93
N LEU A 185 -25.77 0.00 60.11
CA LEU A 185 -24.72 0.99 59.82
C LEU A 185 -24.05 0.78 58.44
N LEU A 186 -24.56 -0.14 57.63
CA LEU A 186 -23.96 -0.52 56.36
C LEU A 186 -23.96 0.65 55.35
N LEU A 187 -22.78 0.98 54.82
CA LEU A 187 -22.55 2.05 53.85
C LEU A 187 -22.42 1.51 52.42
N ARG A 188 -21.80 0.35 52.23
CA ARG A 188 -21.60 -0.29 50.93
C ARG A 188 -22.00 -1.77 50.97
N LEU A 189 -22.88 -2.20 50.06
CA LEU A 189 -23.24 -3.61 49.85
C LEU A 189 -22.83 -4.02 48.43
N ARG A 190 -22.09 -5.11 48.30
CA ARG A 190 -21.70 -5.73 47.03
C ARG A 190 -22.02 -7.22 47.04
N ILE A 191 -22.92 -7.68 46.18
CA ILE A 191 -23.29 -9.10 46.02
C ILE A 191 -23.16 -9.46 44.54
N TYR A 192 -22.24 -10.37 44.21
CA TYR A 192 -21.82 -10.64 42.84
C TYR A 192 -21.81 -12.14 42.53
N ASN A 193 -22.37 -12.56 41.38
CA ASN A 193 -22.34 -13.96 40.90
C ASN A 193 -22.87 -15.01 41.91
N THR A 194 -23.82 -14.61 42.77
CA THR A 194 -24.44 -15.50 43.76
C THR A 194 -25.66 -16.25 43.24
N GLY A 195 -26.23 -15.78 42.12
CA GLY A 195 -27.44 -16.36 41.52
C GLY A 195 -28.75 -15.95 42.20
N LEU A 196 -28.72 -14.94 43.08
CA LEU A 196 -29.88 -14.24 43.67
C LEU A 196 -30.94 -13.90 42.61
N ARG A 197 -32.24 -14.12 42.91
CA ARG A 197 -33.33 -14.09 41.91
C ARG A 197 -34.40 -13.05 42.13
N GLU A 198 -34.68 -12.70 43.38
CA GLU A 198 -35.73 -11.78 43.77
C GLU A 198 -35.21 -10.86 44.87
N LEU A 199 -35.58 -9.58 44.79
CA LEU A 199 -35.36 -8.60 45.86
C LEU A 199 -36.70 -8.29 46.53
N LEU A 200 -36.74 -8.40 47.85
CA LEU A 200 -37.95 -8.17 48.65
C LEU A 200 -37.81 -6.90 49.48
N ARG A 201 -38.93 -6.24 49.77
CA ARG A 201 -38.95 -5.02 50.60
C ARG A 201 -38.53 -5.27 52.05
N ALA A 202 -38.62 -6.50 52.51
CA ALA A 202 -38.09 -6.91 53.81
C ALA A 202 -36.54 -6.86 53.86
N ASP A 203 -35.85 -7.10 52.74
CA ASP A 203 -34.40 -7.30 52.69
C ASP A 203 -33.60 -6.04 53.05
N PHE A 204 -34.16 -4.86 52.76
CA PHE A 204 -33.49 -3.56 52.88
C PHE A 204 -34.08 -2.64 53.97
N LEU A 205 -35.10 -3.08 54.70
CA LEU A 205 -35.98 -2.22 55.51
C LEU A 205 -35.23 -1.35 56.54
N THR A 206 -34.09 -1.81 57.06
CA THR A 206 -33.28 -1.16 58.11
C THR A 206 -32.00 -0.50 57.61
N LEU A 207 -31.65 -0.59 56.32
CA LEU A 207 -30.36 -0.13 55.79
C LEU A 207 -30.32 1.38 55.50
N THR A 208 -30.77 2.21 56.45
CA THR A 208 -31.00 3.65 56.20
C THR A 208 -29.73 4.46 55.92
N GLU A 209 -28.55 3.95 56.28
CA GLU A 209 -27.26 4.61 56.05
C GLU A 209 -26.58 4.28 54.71
N ILE A 210 -27.13 3.33 53.94
CA ILE A 210 -26.46 2.81 52.75
C ILE A 210 -26.30 3.87 51.66
N ARG A 211 -25.11 3.89 51.04
CA ARG A 211 -24.71 4.83 49.99
C ARG A 211 -24.46 4.13 48.65
N ILE A 212 -23.86 2.94 48.66
CA ILE A 212 -23.53 2.18 47.45
C ILE A 212 -24.13 0.78 47.55
N MET A 213 -24.90 0.38 46.54
CA MET A 213 -25.46 -0.96 46.41
C MET A 213 -25.13 -1.53 45.03
N ILE A 214 -24.39 -2.63 44.99
CA ILE A 214 -23.92 -3.31 43.78
C ILE A 214 -24.42 -4.74 43.81
N LEU A 215 -25.33 -5.09 42.91
CA LEU A 215 -26.01 -6.38 42.82
C LEU A 215 -25.84 -7.01 41.42
N GLN A 216 -24.80 -6.60 40.68
CA GLN A 216 -24.54 -7.06 39.31
C GLN A 216 -24.16 -8.55 39.19
N TYR A 217 -24.30 -9.08 37.98
CA TYR A 217 -23.98 -10.49 37.63
C TYR A 217 -24.75 -11.53 38.48
N ASN A 218 -25.96 -11.21 38.95
CA ASN A 218 -26.85 -12.19 39.59
C ASN A 218 -27.93 -12.66 38.59
N ASN A 219 -29.02 -13.25 39.08
CA ASN A 219 -30.12 -13.73 38.26
C ASN A 219 -31.43 -13.00 38.65
N ILE A 220 -31.33 -11.73 39.07
CA ILE A 220 -32.46 -10.96 39.58
C ILE A 220 -33.46 -10.77 38.46
N SER A 221 -34.69 -11.24 38.68
CA SER A 221 -35.79 -11.24 37.71
C SER A 221 -37.03 -10.50 38.19
N ARG A 222 -37.15 -10.30 39.51
CA ARG A 222 -38.24 -9.59 40.18
C ARG A 222 -37.70 -8.71 41.31
N ILE A 223 -38.16 -7.47 41.37
CA ILE A 223 -37.97 -6.56 42.50
C ILE A 223 -39.37 -6.27 43.03
N GLU A 224 -39.58 -6.35 44.34
CA GLU A 224 -40.87 -6.00 44.96
C GLU A 224 -41.06 -4.47 44.98
N ASP A 225 -42.27 -3.99 44.74
CA ASP A 225 -42.57 -2.55 44.78
C ASP A 225 -42.22 -1.95 46.16
N LEU A 226 -41.74 -0.71 46.16
CA LEU A 226 -41.23 -0.02 47.35
C LEU A 226 -40.02 -0.69 48.03
N SER A 227 -39.30 -1.62 47.38
CA SER A 227 -38.14 -2.32 47.98
C SER A 227 -37.08 -1.38 48.53
N PHE A 228 -36.80 -0.29 47.82
CA PHE A 228 -35.77 0.68 48.19
C PHE A 228 -36.31 1.92 48.94
N SER A 229 -37.58 1.90 49.37
CA SER A 229 -38.31 3.11 49.83
C SER A 229 -37.70 3.86 51.02
N ASN A 230 -36.84 3.20 51.81
CA ASN A 230 -36.18 3.79 52.99
C ASN A 230 -34.76 4.29 52.70
N LEU A 231 -34.18 4.00 51.53
CA LEU A 231 -32.75 4.16 51.25
C LEU A 231 -32.39 5.57 50.74
N ASN A 232 -32.86 6.61 51.44
CA ASN A 232 -32.76 8.01 50.98
C ASN A 232 -31.32 8.58 50.95
N LYS A 233 -30.33 7.85 51.48
CA LYS A 233 -28.89 8.14 51.42
C LYS A 233 -28.15 7.42 50.28
N LEU A 234 -28.81 6.51 49.56
CA LEU A 234 -28.22 5.76 48.46
C LEU A 234 -27.85 6.72 47.32
N THR A 235 -26.57 6.75 46.94
CA THR A 235 -26.02 7.56 45.85
C THR A 235 -25.74 6.73 44.60
N MET A 236 -25.42 5.44 44.74
CA MET A 236 -25.14 4.54 43.61
C MET A 236 -25.88 3.21 43.75
N LEU A 237 -26.60 2.82 42.68
CA LEU A 237 -27.30 1.54 42.57
C LEU A 237 -26.92 0.85 41.25
N ASP A 238 -26.21 -0.27 41.34
CA ASP A 238 -25.86 -1.12 40.20
C ASP A 238 -26.65 -2.44 40.27
N LEU A 239 -27.48 -2.65 39.25
CA LEU A 239 -28.32 -3.82 39.00
C LEU A 239 -27.98 -4.46 37.63
N SER A 240 -26.83 -4.11 37.04
CA SER A 240 -26.42 -4.56 35.71
C SER A 240 -26.22 -6.08 35.63
N HIS A 241 -26.12 -6.64 34.41
CA HIS A 241 -25.85 -8.07 34.21
C HIS A 241 -26.82 -9.02 34.97
N ASN A 242 -28.11 -8.68 35.00
CA ASN A 242 -29.18 -9.46 35.62
C ASN A 242 -30.23 -9.88 34.55
N VAL A 243 -31.43 -10.29 34.97
CA VAL A 243 -32.52 -10.72 34.06
C VAL A 243 -33.84 -10.01 34.37
N ILE A 244 -33.76 -8.75 34.81
CA ILE A 244 -34.91 -7.87 35.09
C ILE A 244 -35.65 -7.62 33.78
N ARG A 245 -36.98 -7.74 33.78
CA ARG A 245 -37.82 -7.68 32.57
C ARG A 245 -38.63 -6.40 32.37
N SER A 246 -38.85 -5.67 33.46
CA SER A 246 -39.62 -4.43 33.51
C SER A 246 -39.28 -3.67 34.77
N LEU A 247 -39.37 -2.34 34.70
CA LEU A 247 -39.23 -1.44 35.86
C LEU A 247 -40.60 -0.84 36.17
N SER A 248 -41.13 -1.06 37.38
CA SER A 248 -42.44 -0.49 37.78
C SER A 248 -42.30 0.97 38.21
N ASN A 249 -43.40 1.71 38.23
CA ASN A 249 -43.39 3.09 38.70
C ASN A 249 -43.19 3.24 40.22
N ASP A 250 -43.34 2.16 40.99
CA ASP A 250 -43.15 2.13 42.45
C ASP A 250 -41.82 1.42 42.88
N THR A 251 -40.98 0.97 41.93
CA THR A 251 -39.72 0.27 42.24
C THR A 251 -38.66 1.17 42.90
N LEU A 252 -38.43 2.39 42.38
CA LEU A 252 -37.31 3.27 42.75
C LEU A 252 -37.69 4.46 43.66
N ILE A 253 -38.88 4.42 44.27
CA ILE A 253 -39.40 5.47 45.15
C ILE A 253 -38.45 5.73 46.33
N GLY A 254 -38.35 6.99 46.75
CA GLY A 254 -37.64 7.42 47.96
C GLY A 254 -36.12 7.56 47.80
N LEU A 255 -35.55 7.16 46.66
CA LEU A 255 -34.11 7.24 46.34
C LEU A 255 -33.63 8.68 46.00
N THR A 256 -34.00 9.66 46.82
CA THR A 256 -33.82 11.10 46.59
C THR A 256 -32.38 11.61 46.71
N SER A 257 -31.40 10.73 46.89
CA SER A 257 -29.96 11.05 46.81
C SER A 257 -29.20 10.29 45.72
N LEU A 258 -29.89 9.50 44.89
CA LEU A 258 -29.26 8.70 43.85
C LEU A 258 -28.65 9.60 42.77
N THR A 259 -27.37 9.41 42.48
CA THR A 259 -26.62 10.14 41.43
C THR A 259 -26.32 9.24 40.23
N THR A 260 -26.07 7.95 40.45
CA THR A 260 -25.82 6.96 39.39
C THR A 260 -26.67 5.72 39.57
N ILE A 261 -27.33 5.29 38.49
CA ILE A 261 -27.99 3.99 38.41
C ILE A 261 -27.53 3.22 37.17
N ASP A 262 -27.23 1.93 37.34
CA ASP A 262 -26.92 1.01 36.26
C ASP A 262 -27.94 -0.14 36.21
N LEU A 263 -28.59 -0.27 35.05
CA LEU A 263 -29.56 -1.30 34.71
C LEU A 263 -29.18 -2.00 33.39
N SER A 264 -27.93 -1.86 32.95
CA SER A 264 -27.44 -2.40 31.68
C SER A 264 -27.35 -3.94 31.67
N TYR A 265 -27.18 -4.55 30.49
CA TYR A 265 -27.07 -6.01 30.31
C TYR A 265 -28.19 -6.81 31.02
N ASN A 266 -29.43 -6.32 30.94
CA ASN A 266 -30.61 -6.95 31.55
C ASN A 266 -31.56 -7.47 30.44
N SER A 267 -32.85 -7.64 30.74
CA SER A 267 -33.88 -8.04 29.77
C SER A 267 -35.08 -7.10 29.79
N ILE A 268 -34.85 -5.81 30.13
CA ILE A 268 -35.91 -4.82 30.33
C ILE A 268 -36.61 -4.57 28.99
N THR A 269 -37.90 -4.86 28.94
CA THR A 269 -38.77 -4.65 27.76
C THR A 269 -39.61 -3.38 27.87
N ARG A 270 -39.91 -2.95 29.10
CA ARG A 270 -40.73 -1.77 29.42
C ARG A 270 -40.24 -1.10 30.70
N ILE A 271 -40.28 0.22 30.70
CA ILE A 271 -40.21 1.08 31.88
C ILE A 271 -41.59 1.73 31.99
N GLU A 272 -42.15 1.83 33.19
CA GLU A 272 -43.44 2.47 33.40
C GLU A 272 -43.31 4.00 33.53
N ASP A 273 -44.38 4.72 33.21
CA ASP A 273 -44.42 6.17 33.33
C ASP A 273 -44.11 6.59 34.78
N PHE A 274 -43.29 7.62 34.95
CA PHE A 274 -42.87 8.15 36.25
C PHE A 274 -41.98 7.20 37.12
N SER A 275 -41.39 6.13 36.57
CA SER A 275 -40.44 5.25 37.31
C SER A 275 -39.23 5.95 37.92
N PHE A 276 -38.87 7.15 37.45
CA PHE A 276 -37.73 7.92 37.94
C PHE A 276 -38.11 9.23 38.68
N ARG A 277 -39.39 9.41 39.03
CA ARG A 277 -39.96 10.70 39.50
C ARG A 277 -39.28 11.34 40.71
N ASP A 278 -38.74 10.53 41.63
CA ASP A 278 -38.09 11.01 42.86
C ASP A 278 -36.58 11.31 42.66
N LEU A 279 -35.98 10.91 41.53
CA LEU A 279 -34.53 10.84 41.33
C LEU A 279 -33.93 12.17 40.84
N ASN A 280 -34.33 13.29 41.46
CA ASN A 280 -33.98 14.64 40.99
C ASN A 280 -32.48 15.01 41.10
N LYS A 281 -31.64 14.18 41.72
CA LYS A 281 -30.17 14.31 41.76
C LYS A 281 -29.44 13.34 40.81
N LEU A 282 -30.15 12.50 40.07
CA LEU A 282 -29.53 11.52 39.18
C LEU A 282 -28.79 12.25 38.05
N THR A 283 -27.48 12.01 37.94
CA THR A 283 -26.61 12.52 36.87
C THR A 283 -26.42 11.47 35.78
N THR A 284 -26.42 10.19 36.14
CA THR A 284 -25.98 9.09 35.26
C THR A 284 -27.00 7.95 35.24
N LEU A 285 -27.47 7.58 34.04
CA LEU A 285 -28.43 6.50 33.82
C LEU A 285 -27.92 5.55 32.71
N TYR A 286 -27.56 4.31 33.09
CA TYR A 286 -27.22 3.25 32.13
C TYR A 286 -28.38 2.26 31.97
N LEU A 287 -28.88 2.10 30.74
CA LEU A 287 -29.96 1.21 30.33
C LEU A 287 -29.58 0.35 29.11
N SER A 288 -28.31 0.36 28.70
CA SER A 288 -27.83 -0.30 27.49
C SER A 288 -27.89 -1.83 27.54
N ARG A 289 -27.94 -2.45 26.35
CA ARG A 289 -28.05 -3.92 26.20
C ARG A 289 -29.26 -4.51 26.95
N ASN A 290 -30.41 -3.86 26.77
CA ASN A 290 -31.73 -4.34 27.18
C ASN A 290 -32.58 -4.64 25.93
N VAL A 291 -33.90 -4.75 26.08
CA VAL A 291 -34.84 -5.07 24.98
C VAL A 291 -35.97 -4.03 24.94
N ILE A 292 -35.64 -2.76 25.21
CA ILE A 292 -36.62 -1.65 25.24
C ILE A 292 -37.08 -1.36 23.82
N GLU A 293 -38.38 -1.52 23.53
CA GLU A 293 -38.97 -1.29 22.20
C GLU A 293 -39.41 0.17 21.97
N SER A 294 -39.77 0.89 23.04
CA SER A 294 -40.41 2.21 22.99
C SER A 294 -40.23 2.98 24.30
N LEU A 295 -40.19 4.31 24.21
CA LEU A 295 -40.14 5.24 25.33
C LEU A 295 -41.38 6.14 25.30
N SER A 296 -41.90 6.52 26.47
CA SER A 296 -43.03 7.48 26.59
C SER A 296 -42.53 8.88 26.95
N SER A 297 -43.41 9.88 26.83
CA SER A 297 -43.18 11.26 27.30
C SER A 297 -42.82 11.33 28.78
N ASP A 298 -43.37 10.41 29.59
CA ASP A 298 -43.32 10.46 31.05
C ASP A 298 -42.35 9.42 31.65
N THR A 299 -41.68 8.61 30.81
CA THR A 299 -40.67 7.62 31.23
C THR A 299 -39.56 8.28 32.06
N PHE A 300 -38.99 9.38 31.59
CA PHE A 300 -37.86 10.08 32.24
C PHE A 300 -38.28 11.27 33.11
N SER A 301 -39.56 11.39 33.43
CA SER A 301 -40.09 12.50 34.23
C SER A 301 -39.44 12.54 35.62
N GLY A 302 -38.95 13.72 36.02
CA GLY A 302 -38.22 13.97 37.28
C GLY A 302 -36.69 14.08 37.15
N LEU A 303 -36.09 13.64 36.04
CA LEU A 303 -34.63 13.57 35.84
C LEU A 303 -33.95 14.91 35.47
N THR A 304 -34.26 15.98 36.20
CA THR A 304 -33.81 17.36 35.88
C THR A 304 -32.30 17.61 35.99
N SER A 305 -31.57 16.78 36.73
CA SER A 305 -30.12 16.89 36.92
C SER A 305 -29.31 15.92 36.05
N LEU A 306 -29.96 15.15 35.18
CA LEU A 306 -29.31 14.11 34.38
C LEU A 306 -28.36 14.72 33.35
N THR A 307 -27.10 14.26 33.34
CA THR A 307 -26.04 14.70 32.42
C THR A 307 -25.71 13.63 31.38
N LYS A 308 -25.73 12.34 31.76
CA LYS A 308 -25.43 11.21 30.87
C LYS A 308 -26.54 10.16 30.87
N MET A 309 -27.04 9.82 29.68
CA MET A 309 -27.96 8.72 29.45
C MET A 309 -27.40 7.76 28.40
N ASP A 310 -27.37 6.46 28.70
CA ASP A 310 -26.99 5.41 27.75
C ASP A 310 -28.15 4.43 27.54
N LEU A 311 -28.70 4.43 26.33
CA LEU A 311 -29.76 3.57 25.83
C LEU A 311 -29.25 2.65 24.69
N SER A 312 -27.94 2.55 24.48
CA SER A 312 -27.34 1.80 23.38
C SER A 312 -27.69 0.31 23.38
N HIS A 313 -27.61 -0.34 22.24
CA HIS A 313 -27.91 -1.78 22.09
C HIS A 313 -29.30 -2.20 22.62
N ASN A 314 -30.32 -1.38 22.42
CA ASN A 314 -31.72 -1.72 22.67
C ASN A 314 -32.46 -1.99 21.33
N VAL A 315 -33.79 -2.04 21.33
CA VAL A 315 -34.61 -2.25 20.11
C VAL A 315 -35.61 -1.11 19.88
N ILE A 316 -35.25 0.11 20.31
CA ILE A 316 -36.05 1.33 20.16
C ILE A 316 -36.26 1.60 18.67
N ARG A 317 -37.51 1.82 18.24
CA ARG A 317 -37.88 1.95 16.81
C ARG A 317 -38.08 3.38 16.30
N SER A 318 -38.33 4.32 17.20
CA SER A 318 -38.61 5.72 16.89
C SER A 318 -38.43 6.60 18.14
N LEU A 319 -38.09 7.87 17.93
CA LEU A 319 -38.07 8.90 18.97
C LEU A 319 -39.21 9.90 18.68
N SER A 320 -40.01 10.25 19.69
CA SER A 320 -41.07 11.25 19.54
C SER A 320 -40.60 12.64 19.90
N ASN A 321 -41.33 13.67 19.46
CA ASN A 321 -41.05 15.07 19.77
C ASN A 321 -41.03 15.37 21.30
N ASP A 322 -41.67 14.53 22.10
CA ASP A 322 -41.89 14.70 23.54
C ASP A 322 -41.09 13.70 24.42
N THR A 323 -40.24 12.84 23.84
CA THR A 323 -39.52 11.77 24.58
C THR A 323 -38.51 12.29 25.63
N PHE A 324 -37.91 13.47 25.41
CA PHE A 324 -36.81 13.99 26.25
C PHE A 324 -37.14 15.34 26.93
N ILE A 325 -38.42 15.63 27.17
CA ILE A 325 -38.88 16.89 27.79
C ILE A 325 -38.21 17.11 29.15
N GLY A 326 -37.77 18.35 29.39
CA GLY A 326 -37.29 18.79 30.70
C GLY A 326 -35.89 18.32 31.10
N LEU A 327 -35.22 17.48 30.29
CA LEU A 327 -33.84 16.99 30.53
C LEU A 327 -32.77 18.06 30.23
N THR A 328 -33.00 19.29 30.70
CA THR A 328 -32.22 20.52 30.43
C THR A 328 -30.80 20.54 31.03
N SER A 329 -30.34 19.43 31.63
CA SER A 329 -28.99 19.25 32.15
C SER A 329 -28.15 18.27 31.32
N LEU A 330 -28.75 17.63 30.31
CA LEU A 330 -28.19 16.50 29.59
C LEU A 330 -27.06 16.96 28.64
N THR A 331 -25.87 16.37 28.81
CA THR A 331 -24.68 16.63 27.99
C THR A 331 -24.41 15.49 27.00
N THR A 332 -24.78 14.26 27.34
CA THR A 332 -24.46 13.07 26.55
C THR A 332 -25.64 12.11 26.44
N ILE A 333 -26.00 11.73 25.21
CA ILE A 333 -26.94 10.64 24.91
C ILE A 333 -26.23 9.61 24.02
N ASP A 334 -26.29 8.34 24.41
CA ASP A 334 -26.02 7.21 23.51
C ASP A 334 -27.32 6.46 23.17
N LEU A 335 -27.65 6.42 21.88
CA LEU A 335 -28.77 5.69 21.26
C LEU A 335 -28.28 4.73 20.16
N SER A 336 -26.98 4.45 20.10
CA SER A 336 -26.36 3.60 19.08
C SER A 336 -26.83 2.14 19.16
N TYR A 337 -26.63 1.39 18.06
CA TYR A 337 -27.04 -0.03 17.95
C TYR A 337 -28.51 -0.32 18.30
N ASN A 338 -29.42 0.64 18.06
CA ASN A 338 -30.86 0.46 18.21
C ASN A 338 -31.53 0.09 16.86
N SER A 339 -32.85 0.21 16.76
CA SER A 339 -33.62 -0.01 15.53
C SER A 339 -34.37 1.25 15.08
N ILE A 340 -33.84 2.44 15.39
CA ILE A 340 -34.51 3.72 15.15
C ILE A 340 -34.64 3.92 13.64
N THR A 341 -35.89 3.98 13.17
CA THR A 341 -36.24 4.23 11.76
C THR A 341 -36.50 5.71 11.49
N ARG A 342 -37.04 6.42 12.50
CA ARG A 342 -37.56 7.78 12.40
C ARG A 342 -37.31 8.53 13.71
N ILE A 343 -36.94 9.80 13.59
CA ILE A 343 -36.89 10.79 14.66
C ILE A 343 -37.90 11.86 14.27
N GLU A 344 -38.72 12.32 15.21
CA GLU A 344 -39.69 13.40 14.94
C GLU A 344 -39.03 14.78 15.04
N ASP A 345 -39.61 15.76 14.34
CA ASP A 345 -39.17 17.16 14.43
C ASP A 345 -39.21 17.62 15.90
N PHE A 346 -38.20 18.38 16.32
CA PHE A 346 -38.08 18.92 17.68
C PHE A 346 -37.93 17.87 18.82
N SER A 347 -37.60 16.60 18.52
CA SER A 347 -37.30 15.56 19.54
C SER A 347 -36.25 15.93 20.58
N PHE A 348 -35.35 16.87 20.27
CA PHE A 348 -34.26 17.30 21.16
C PHE A 348 -34.38 18.77 21.63
N ARG A 349 -35.57 19.38 21.51
CA ARG A 349 -35.80 20.82 21.69
C ARG A 349 -35.34 21.43 23.02
N ASP A 350 -35.39 20.66 24.12
CA ASP A 350 -35.03 21.13 25.47
C ASP A 350 -33.54 20.90 25.79
N LEU A 351 -32.80 20.19 24.93
CA LEU A 351 -31.46 19.65 25.23
C LEU A 351 -30.33 20.63 24.84
N ASN A 352 -30.49 21.88 25.24
CA ASN A 352 -29.60 22.98 24.85
C ASN A 352 -28.15 22.90 25.39
N LYS A 353 -27.86 21.96 26.30
CA LYS A 353 -26.50 21.65 26.81
C LYS A 353 -25.88 20.37 26.22
N LEU A 354 -26.57 19.67 25.32
CA LEU A 354 -26.07 18.41 24.77
C LEU A 354 -24.83 18.69 23.91
N THR A 355 -23.71 18.02 24.23
CA THR A 355 -22.44 18.13 23.50
C THR A 355 -22.23 16.94 22.56
N SER A 356 -22.63 15.74 23.00
CA SER A 356 -22.39 14.47 22.29
C SER A 356 -23.68 13.67 22.10
N LEU A 357 -23.98 13.31 20.84
CA LEU A 357 -25.16 12.53 20.45
C LEU A 357 -24.78 11.35 19.54
N TYR A 358 -24.87 10.12 20.06
CA TYR A 358 -24.57 8.91 19.30
C TYR A 358 -25.85 8.25 18.76
N LEU A 359 -25.99 8.21 17.44
CA LEU A 359 -27.14 7.61 16.72
C LEU A 359 -26.70 6.51 15.72
N SER A 360 -25.44 6.11 15.75
CA SER A 360 -24.86 5.17 14.78
C SER A 360 -25.40 3.74 14.90
N ARG A 361 -25.35 3.01 13.78
CA ARG A 361 -25.87 1.64 13.65
C ARG A 361 -27.36 1.51 14.01
N ASN A 362 -28.13 2.51 13.63
CA ASN A 362 -29.60 2.46 13.58
C ASN A 362 -30.06 2.17 12.13
N VAL A 363 -31.32 2.44 11.82
CA VAL A 363 -31.90 2.28 10.47
C VAL A 363 -32.65 3.54 10.05
N ILE A 364 -32.12 4.72 10.42
CA ILE A 364 -32.74 6.03 10.15
C ILE A 364 -32.79 6.22 8.63
N GLU A 365 -34.00 6.30 8.07
CA GLU A 365 -34.22 6.37 6.62
C GLU A 365 -34.23 7.81 6.08
N SER A 366 -34.60 8.78 6.93
CA SER A 366 -34.68 10.20 6.59
C SER A 366 -34.48 11.10 7.81
N LEU A 367 -34.09 12.35 7.52
CA LEU A 367 -33.96 13.45 8.46
C LEU A 367 -34.76 14.66 7.92
N SER A 368 -35.04 15.64 8.77
CA SER A 368 -35.66 16.93 8.43
C SER A 368 -34.76 18.10 8.86
N SER A 369 -35.07 19.31 8.39
CA SER A 369 -34.40 20.55 8.82
C SER A 369 -34.54 20.84 10.32
N ASP A 370 -35.49 20.21 11.00
CA ASP A 370 -35.90 20.53 12.36
C ASP A 370 -35.76 19.32 13.32
N THR A 371 -35.26 18.18 12.83
CA THR A 371 -34.98 16.96 13.61
C THR A 371 -34.05 17.25 14.79
N PHE A 372 -32.96 17.99 14.55
CA PHE A 372 -31.95 18.33 15.54
C PHE A 372 -32.12 19.73 16.17
N SER A 373 -33.31 20.34 16.00
CA SER A 373 -33.62 21.67 16.54
C SER A 373 -33.57 21.68 18.06
N GLY A 374 -32.77 22.59 18.63
CA GLY A 374 -32.54 22.74 20.08
C GLY A 374 -31.09 22.49 20.53
N LEU A 375 -30.31 21.75 19.73
CA LEU A 375 -28.96 21.26 20.08
C LEU A 375 -27.85 22.33 19.94
N THR A 376 -28.02 23.51 20.54
CA THR A 376 -27.14 24.69 20.36
C THR A 376 -25.70 24.54 20.86
N SER A 377 -25.43 23.54 21.71
CA SER A 377 -24.10 23.27 22.28
C SER A 377 -23.45 21.98 21.74
N LEU A 378 -24.00 21.41 20.66
CA LEU A 378 -23.50 20.16 20.08
C LEU A 378 -22.14 20.36 19.44
N THR A 379 -21.19 19.51 19.84
CA THR A 379 -19.80 19.45 19.35
C THR A 379 -19.49 18.13 18.64
N GLU A 380 -20.26 17.07 18.93
CA GLU A 380 -20.05 15.71 18.43
C GLU A 380 -21.38 15.04 18.08
N ILE A 381 -21.48 14.51 16.85
CA ILE A 381 -22.63 13.70 16.42
C ILE A 381 -22.16 12.52 15.56
N ASP A 382 -22.64 11.31 15.90
CA ASP A 382 -22.32 10.09 15.15
C ASP A 382 -23.58 9.54 14.46
N LEU A 383 -23.62 9.64 13.14
CA LEU A 383 -24.71 9.15 12.29
C LEU A 383 -24.33 7.92 11.45
N ARG A 384 -23.12 7.36 11.65
CA ARG A 384 -22.57 6.27 10.82
C ARG A 384 -23.44 5.01 10.80
N PHE A 385 -23.36 4.24 9.72
CA PHE A 385 -24.10 2.97 9.55
C PHE A 385 -25.64 3.10 9.68
N ASN A 386 -26.22 4.20 9.17
CA ASN A 386 -27.68 4.40 9.04
C ASN A 386 -28.16 4.13 7.59
N ARG A 387 -29.32 4.67 7.19
CA ARG A 387 -29.93 4.52 5.85
C ARG A 387 -30.43 5.86 5.29
N ILE A 388 -29.76 6.95 5.62
CA ILE A 388 -30.14 8.33 5.30
C ILE A 388 -29.91 8.52 3.80
N ALA A 389 -30.94 8.31 2.98
CA ALA A 389 -30.79 8.34 1.51
C ALA A 389 -30.54 9.75 0.95
N VAL A 390 -31.05 10.78 1.62
CA VAL A 390 -30.92 12.20 1.26
C VAL A 390 -30.55 13.00 2.51
N LEU A 391 -29.57 13.89 2.40
CA LEU A 391 -29.19 14.82 3.46
C LEU A 391 -29.74 16.23 3.15
N PRO A 392 -30.78 16.70 3.88
CA PRO A 392 -31.52 17.90 3.51
C PRO A 392 -30.86 19.21 3.94
N ALA A 393 -31.25 20.30 3.29
CA ALA A 393 -30.74 21.65 3.53
C ALA A 393 -30.89 22.07 5.00
N ARG A 394 -29.82 22.61 5.61
CA ARG A 394 -29.77 23.14 6.98
C ARG A 394 -30.05 22.15 8.11
N VAL A 395 -29.93 20.84 7.88
CA VAL A 395 -30.11 19.82 8.95
C VAL A 395 -29.14 20.01 10.13
N PHE A 396 -27.96 20.60 9.90
CA PHE A 396 -26.94 20.89 10.92
C PHE A 396 -26.88 22.36 11.38
N LYS A 397 -28.02 23.06 11.37
CA LYS A 397 -28.09 24.50 11.65
C LYS A 397 -27.70 24.86 13.10
N ALA A 398 -26.66 25.69 13.22
CA ALA A 398 -26.18 26.31 14.48
C ALA A 398 -25.53 25.34 15.48
N PHE A 399 -24.72 24.39 14.97
CA PHE A 399 -23.86 23.53 15.78
C PHE A 399 -22.39 23.99 15.67
N HIS A 400 -21.62 23.74 16.72
CA HIS A 400 -20.19 24.04 16.77
C HIS A 400 -19.40 22.72 16.69
N LEU A 401 -19.65 21.94 15.63
CA LEU A 401 -18.93 20.69 15.36
C LEU A 401 -17.54 21.00 14.80
N GLU A 402 -16.52 20.26 15.25
CA GLU A 402 -15.18 20.26 14.65
C GLU A 402 -14.99 19.07 13.68
N ASP A 403 -15.51 17.89 14.04
CA ASP A 403 -15.58 16.67 13.23
C ASP A 403 -17.07 16.28 12.97
N LEU A 404 -17.38 15.80 11.75
CA LEU A 404 -18.72 15.30 11.39
C LEU A 404 -18.62 13.95 10.65
N LEU A 405 -19.15 12.90 11.29
CA LEU A 405 -19.00 11.50 10.89
C LEU A 405 -20.30 10.93 10.32
N ILE A 406 -20.37 10.77 8.99
CA ILE A 406 -21.54 10.23 8.27
C ILE A 406 -21.14 9.18 7.21
N ASP A 407 -20.06 8.44 7.43
CA ASP A 407 -19.69 7.29 6.59
C ASP A 407 -20.65 6.09 6.77
N HIS A 408 -20.72 5.24 5.73
CA HIS A 408 -21.59 4.06 5.67
C HIS A 408 -23.10 4.35 5.92
N ALA A 409 -23.56 5.59 5.76
CA ALA A 409 -24.95 5.98 6.03
C ALA A 409 -25.92 5.75 4.85
N GLY A 410 -25.41 5.40 3.67
CA GLY A 410 -26.19 5.10 2.48
C GLY A 410 -26.67 6.32 1.69
N ILE A 411 -26.05 7.49 1.89
CA ILE A 411 -26.43 8.75 1.23
C ILE A 411 -26.26 8.65 -0.29
N ILE A 412 -27.29 9.04 -1.04
CA ILE A 412 -27.32 9.08 -2.51
C ILE A 412 -27.27 10.53 -3.03
N GLU A 413 -27.91 11.44 -2.29
CA GLU A 413 -28.11 12.85 -2.66
C GLU A 413 -27.82 13.79 -1.47
N LEU A 414 -27.17 14.92 -1.76
CA LEU A 414 -26.86 15.99 -0.81
C LEU A 414 -27.58 17.27 -1.29
N GLU A 415 -28.51 17.80 -0.52
CA GLU A 415 -29.18 19.05 -0.90
C GLU A 415 -28.23 20.27 -0.79
N PRO A 416 -28.28 21.25 -1.71
CA PRO A 416 -27.46 22.45 -1.62
C PRO A 416 -27.62 23.20 -0.29
N GLY A 417 -26.53 23.30 0.49
CA GLY A 417 -26.54 23.90 1.82
C GLY A 417 -27.03 22.98 2.95
N CYS A 418 -26.95 21.65 2.79
CA CYS A 418 -27.15 20.69 3.90
C CYS A 418 -26.21 20.96 5.09
N PHE A 419 -24.97 21.35 4.81
CA PHE A 419 -23.96 21.75 5.81
C PHE A 419 -24.04 23.23 6.25
N GLN A 420 -25.10 23.98 5.89
CA GLN A 420 -25.20 25.40 6.23
C GLN A 420 -25.34 25.62 7.74
N GLY A 421 -24.32 26.27 8.33
CA GLY A 421 -24.24 26.60 9.76
C GLY A 421 -23.12 25.86 10.51
N LEU A 422 -22.31 25.06 9.82
CA LEU A 422 -21.15 24.36 10.34
C LEU A 422 -19.84 25.15 10.12
N GLU A 423 -19.85 26.42 10.52
CA GLU A 423 -18.78 27.39 10.22
C GLU A 423 -17.43 27.03 10.89
N ALA A 424 -17.46 26.23 11.95
CA ALA A 424 -16.28 25.74 12.70
C ALA A 424 -15.76 24.35 12.25
N LEU A 425 -16.44 23.67 11.33
CA LEU A 425 -16.11 22.29 10.97
C LEU A 425 -14.79 22.19 10.22
N GLN A 426 -13.85 21.39 10.72
CA GLN A 426 -12.53 21.16 10.16
C GLN A 426 -12.43 19.84 9.38
N ASN A 427 -13.23 18.83 9.75
CA ASN A 427 -13.19 17.49 9.15
C ASN A 427 -14.60 16.99 8.78
N LEU A 428 -14.81 16.67 7.50
CA LEU A 428 -16.07 16.14 6.98
C LEU A 428 -15.87 14.75 6.36
N VAL A 429 -16.46 13.75 7.00
CA VAL A 429 -16.31 12.33 6.65
C VAL A 429 -17.58 11.80 5.98
N LEU A 430 -17.51 11.62 4.66
CA LEU A 430 -18.63 11.20 3.79
C LEU A 430 -18.32 9.93 2.96
N TYR A 431 -17.21 9.25 3.24
CA TYR A 431 -16.79 8.06 2.49
C TYR A 431 -17.76 6.87 2.62
N ARG A 432 -17.68 5.90 1.72
CA ARG A 432 -18.51 4.66 1.72
C ARG A 432 -20.02 4.92 1.77
N ASN A 433 -20.47 5.95 1.07
CA ASN A 433 -21.89 6.21 0.85
C ASN A 433 -22.28 5.70 -0.55
N SER A 434 -23.14 6.42 -1.27
CA SER A 434 -23.49 6.16 -2.66
C SER A 434 -23.78 7.48 -3.39
N ILE A 435 -23.10 8.55 -2.98
CA ILE A 435 -23.29 9.91 -3.50
C ILE A 435 -23.00 9.89 -5.00
N THR A 436 -23.94 10.38 -5.80
CA THR A 436 -23.87 10.27 -7.28
C THR A 436 -23.36 11.53 -7.98
N SER A 437 -23.54 12.69 -7.36
CA SER A 437 -23.11 13.99 -7.87
C SER A 437 -22.84 14.97 -6.72
N LEU A 438 -22.04 15.99 -7.00
CA LEU A 438 -21.77 17.10 -6.07
C LEU A 438 -22.23 18.43 -6.71
N PRO A 439 -23.42 18.96 -6.35
CA PRO A 439 -23.99 20.14 -6.99
C PRO A 439 -23.42 21.46 -6.45
N SER A 440 -23.49 22.52 -7.26
CA SER A 440 -23.11 23.90 -6.90
C SER A 440 -23.60 24.31 -5.50
N GLY A 441 -22.66 24.66 -4.62
CA GLY A 441 -22.98 25.14 -3.26
C GLY A 441 -23.42 24.09 -2.25
N VAL A 442 -23.22 22.79 -2.51
CA VAL A 442 -23.47 21.73 -1.52
C VAL A 442 -22.71 21.94 -0.20
N PHE A 443 -21.43 22.29 -0.28
CA PHE A 443 -20.54 22.54 0.87
C PHE A 443 -20.67 23.95 1.48
N ARG A 444 -21.72 24.69 1.15
CA ARG A 444 -21.89 26.09 1.60
C ARG A 444 -22.08 26.17 3.12
N GLY A 445 -21.18 26.88 3.78
CA GLY A 445 -21.15 27.09 5.23
C GLY A 445 -19.96 26.45 5.93
N LEU A 446 -19.12 25.71 5.20
CA LEU A 446 -17.91 25.06 5.70
C LEU A 446 -16.67 25.97 5.56
N GLU A 447 -16.70 27.14 6.22
CA GLU A 447 -15.66 28.18 6.04
C GLU A 447 -14.31 27.83 6.70
N SER A 448 -14.28 26.84 7.61
CA SER A 448 -13.08 26.37 8.32
C SER A 448 -12.62 24.95 7.94
N ILE A 449 -13.13 24.37 6.86
CA ILE A 449 -12.85 22.97 6.49
C ILE A 449 -11.40 22.76 6.05
N ILE A 450 -10.75 21.72 6.58
CA ILE A 450 -9.36 21.34 6.27
C ILE A 450 -9.35 20.00 5.53
N TYR A 451 -10.13 19.02 6.00
CA TYR A 451 -10.20 17.65 5.47
C TYR A 451 -11.59 17.31 4.92
N LEU A 452 -11.65 16.89 3.65
CA LEU A 452 -12.89 16.46 2.99
C LEU A 452 -12.73 15.05 2.38
N HIS A 453 -13.33 14.05 3.02
CA HIS A 453 -13.25 12.64 2.63
C HIS A 453 -14.50 12.19 1.85
N LEU A 454 -14.39 12.00 0.54
CA LEU A 454 -15.48 11.60 -0.36
C LEU A 454 -15.21 10.26 -1.08
N PHE A 455 -14.18 9.50 -0.69
CA PHE A 455 -13.82 8.23 -1.32
C PHE A 455 -14.86 7.11 -1.16
N ASP A 456 -14.72 6.01 -1.91
CA ASP A 456 -15.65 4.88 -1.93
C ASP A 456 -17.12 5.32 -2.18
N ASN A 457 -17.35 6.16 -3.19
CA ASN A 457 -18.67 6.69 -3.55
C ASN A 457 -19.00 6.40 -5.03
N LYS A 458 -19.95 7.13 -5.63
CA LYS A 458 -20.41 6.96 -7.02
C LYS A 458 -20.43 8.29 -7.77
N ILE A 459 -19.58 9.24 -7.34
CA ILE A 459 -19.57 10.61 -7.83
C ILE A 459 -19.14 10.59 -9.30
N SER A 460 -20.03 11.07 -10.17
CA SER A 460 -19.85 11.07 -11.63
C SER A 460 -20.03 12.44 -12.28
N ASN A 461 -20.83 13.33 -11.65
CA ASN A 461 -20.89 14.76 -12.01
C ASN A 461 -20.44 15.62 -10.83
N ILE A 462 -19.54 16.56 -11.10
CA ILE A 462 -19.03 17.54 -10.16
C ILE A 462 -19.20 18.92 -10.80
N ASP A 463 -19.94 19.81 -10.15
CA ASP A 463 -20.13 21.17 -10.66
C ASP A 463 -18.88 22.03 -10.42
N VAL A 464 -18.58 22.95 -11.35
CA VAL A 464 -17.29 23.66 -11.41
C VAL A 464 -17.05 24.57 -10.20
N ASP A 465 -18.11 25.07 -9.55
CA ASP A 465 -18.05 25.92 -8.36
C ASP A 465 -18.38 25.18 -7.05
N VAL A 466 -18.34 23.84 -7.04
CA VAL A 466 -18.72 23.03 -5.87
C VAL A 466 -17.89 23.32 -4.61
N PHE A 467 -16.58 23.56 -4.77
CA PHE A 467 -15.63 23.86 -3.68
C PHE A 467 -15.50 25.38 -3.42
N LYS A 468 -16.34 26.22 -4.03
CA LYS A 468 -16.24 27.68 -3.94
C LYS A 468 -16.38 28.17 -2.50
N GLY A 469 -15.37 28.91 -2.04
CA GLY A 469 -15.28 29.45 -0.67
C GLY A 469 -14.70 28.48 0.37
N LEU A 470 -14.33 27.25 0.02
CA LEU A 470 -13.59 26.34 0.90
C LEU A 470 -12.10 26.73 0.92
N ASN A 471 -11.81 27.92 1.45
CA ASN A 471 -10.51 28.58 1.36
C ASN A 471 -9.43 27.95 2.25
N THR A 472 -9.85 27.19 3.26
CA THR A 472 -9.05 26.50 4.28
C THR A 472 -8.75 25.04 3.92
N LEU A 473 -9.29 24.54 2.80
CA LEU A 473 -9.20 23.12 2.42
C LEU A 473 -7.76 22.75 2.04
N GLU A 474 -7.16 21.85 2.82
CA GLU A 474 -5.81 21.30 2.60
C GLU A 474 -5.86 19.91 1.96
N PHE A 475 -6.88 19.11 2.28
CA PHE A 475 -6.98 17.70 1.88
C PHE A 475 -8.34 17.37 1.23
N LEU A 476 -8.31 16.80 0.01
CA LEU A 476 -9.51 16.38 -0.73
C LEU A 476 -9.37 14.96 -1.30
N ASP A 477 -10.19 14.03 -0.83
CA ASP A 477 -10.18 12.63 -1.29
C ASP A 477 -11.39 12.27 -2.16
N LEU A 478 -11.15 12.01 -3.45
CA LEU A 478 -12.15 11.53 -4.41
C LEU A 478 -11.84 10.10 -4.91
N THR A 479 -11.00 9.34 -4.20
CA THR A 479 -10.59 7.97 -4.57
C THR A 479 -11.79 7.02 -4.74
N ASN A 480 -11.72 6.06 -5.67
CA ASN A 480 -12.73 5.04 -5.92
C ASN A 480 -14.15 5.62 -6.09
N ASN A 481 -14.33 6.36 -7.18
CA ASN A 481 -15.58 7.02 -7.56
C ASN A 481 -15.92 6.70 -9.03
N SER A 482 -16.58 7.60 -9.77
CA SER A 482 -16.98 7.40 -11.17
C SER A 482 -16.75 8.66 -12.02
N ILE A 483 -15.70 9.42 -11.70
CA ILE A 483 -15.33 10.67 -12.37
C ILE A 483 -14.67 10.34 -13.72
N ILE A 484 -15.18 10.93 -14.79
CA ILE A 484 -14.72 10.69 -16.18
C ILE A 484 -13.88 11.86 -16.73
N GLU A 485 -14.19 13.09 -16.33
CA GLU A 485 -13.46 14.29 -16.75
C GLU A 485 -13.26 15.27 -15.58
N LEU A 486 -12.14 15.99 -15.58
CA LEU A 486 -11.94 17.18 -14.74
C LEU A 486 -11.95 18.44 -15.61
N ARG A 487 -12.72 19.46 -15.20
CA ARG A 487 -12.93 20.71 -15.94
C ARG A 487 -12.17 21.88 -15.33
N LYS A 488 -11.82 22.85 -16.17
CA LYS A 488 -11.15 24.07 -15.75
C LYS A 488 -12.03 24.90 -14.81
N GLY A 489 -11.42 25.42 -13.75
CA GLY A 489 -12.08 26.24 -12.73
C GLY A 489 -12.53 25.46 -11.48
N LEU A 490 -12.51 24.12 -11.51
CA LEU A 490 -12.91 23.27 -10.37
C LEU A 490 -12.17 23.59 -9.06
N PHE A 491 -10.93 24.11 -9.17
CA PHE A 491 -10.06 24.47 -8.06
C PHE A 491 -9.68 25.96 -8.07
N GLU A 492 -10.56 26.85 -8.55
CA GLU A 492 -10.25 28.28 -8.71
C GLU A 492 -9.90 28.97 -7.37
N ASP A 493 -10.56 28.61 -6.27
CA ASP A 493 -10.32 29.23 -4.94
C ASP A 493 -9.38 28.38 -4.04
N GLN A 494 -8.98 27.17 -4.45
CA GLN A 494 -8.33 26.13 -3.62
C GLN A 494 -6.82 26.30 -3.41
N SER A 495 -6.34 27.53 -3.27
CA SER A 495 -4.89 27.85 -3.19
C SER A 495 -4.14 27.25 -1.98
N ASN A 496 -4.83 26.65 -1.00
CA ASN A 496 -4.26 25.99 0.17
C ASN A 496 -4.21 24.46 0.08
N LEU A 497 -4.76 23.84 -0.97
CA LEU A 497 -4.82 22.39 -1.11
C LEU A 497 -3.41 21.79 -1.21
N THR A 498 -3.02 20.96 -0.24
CA THR A 498 -1.72 20.27 -0.17
C THR A 498 -1.81 18.84 -0.69
N TRP A 499 -2.94 18.14 -0.52
CA TRP A 499 -3.16 16.79 -1.08
C TRP A 499 -4.49 16.66 -1.83
N VAL A 500 -4.44 15.98 -2.97
CA VAL A 500 -5.64 15.53 -3.69
C VAL A 500 -5.47 14.13 -4.28
N SER A 501 -6.53 13.32 -4.21
CA SER A 501 -6.59 12.02 -4.88
C SER A 501 -7.76 11.91 -5.85
N PHE A 502 -7.48 11.35 -7.03
CA PHE A 502 -8.44 10.88 -8.02
C PHE A 502 -8.25 9.39 -8.35
N SER A 503 -7.49 8.64 -7.55
CA SER A 503 -7.20 7.22 -7.79
C SER A 503 -8.48 6.37 -7.91
N ASP A 504 -8.40 5.24 -8.61
CA ASP A 504 -9.52 4.33 -8.88
C ASP A 504 -10.75 5.01 -9.50
N ASN A 505 -10.55 6.03 -10.34
CA ASN A 505 -11.61 6.64 -11.16
C ASN A 505 -11.41 6.33 -12.66
N PRO A 506 -12.49 6.17 -13.43
CA PRO A 506 -12.46 6.03 -14.89
C PRO A 506 -12.16 7.37 -15.60
N LEU A 507 -11.14 8.09 -15.12
CA LEU A 507 -10.80 9.44 -15.55
C LEU A 507 -10.10 9.40 -16.92
N GLU A 508 -10.81 9.78 -17.98
CA GLU A 508 -10.33 9.72 -19.38
C GLU A 508 -9.65 11.03 -19.84
N TYR A 509 -10.01 12.17 -19.23
CA TYR A 509 -9.60 13.51 -19.68
C TYR A 509 -9.48 14.55 -18.54
N ILE A 510 -8.55 15.50 -18.69
CA ILE A 510 -8.37 16.66 -17.80
C ILE A 510 -8.19 17.91 -18.65
N GLU A 511 -9.01 18.93 -18.44
CA GLU A 511 -8.94 20.19 -19.16
C GLU A 511 -7.68 21.00 -18.78
N PRO A 512 -6.89 21.52 -19.74
CA PRO A 512 -5.67 22.27 -19.46
C PRO A 512 -5.85 23.49 -18.54
N GLY A 513 -5.08 23.52 -17.45
CA GLY A 513 -5.19 24.55 -16.41
C GLY A 513 -6.30 24.30 -15.39
N THR A 514 -6.80 23.07 -15.26
CA THR A 514 -7.61 22.64 -14.10
C THR A 514 -6.86 22.86 -12.79
N PHE A 515 -5.56 22.59 -12.76
CA PHE A 515 -4.67 22.71 -11.59
C PHE A 515 -4.00 24.10 -11.45
N GLN A 516 -4.48 25.13 -12.19
CA GLN A 516 -3.74 26.38 -12.40
C GLN A 516 -3.44 27.19 -11.12
N ASN A 517 -4.28 27.07 -10.09
CA ASN A 517 -4.13 27.83 -8.84
C ASN A 517 -3.58 26.98 -7.67
N LEU A 518 -3.28 25.69 -7.91
CA LEU A 518 -2.87 24.72 -6.88
C LEU A 518 -1.35 24.76 -6.59
N SER A 519 -0.82 25.95 -6.31
CA SER A 519 0.61 26.18 -6.08
C SER A 519 1.15 25.59 -4.77
N ARG A 520 0.26 25.24 -3.82
CA ARG A 520 0.57 24.56 -2.56
C ARG A 520 0.41 23.04 -2.60
N LEU A 521 0.08 22.45 -3.75
CA LEU A 521 -0.11 21.01 -3.85
C LEU A 521 1.23 20.29 -3.70
N GLU A 522 1.41 19.63 -2.56
CA GLU A 522 2.55 18.82 -2.16
C GLU A 522 2.38 17.35 -2.61
N TYR A 523 1.14 16.86 -2.68
CA TYR A 523 0.87 15.45 -2.97
C TYR A 523 -0.30 15.26 -3.94
N LEU A 524 -0.10 14.41 -4.95
CA LEU A 524 -1.08 14.10 -5.98
C LEU A 524 -1.18 12.59 -6.17
N ASN A 525 -2.38 12.03 -6.02
CA ASN A 525 -2.63 10.60 -6.20
C ASN A 525 -3.59 10.35 -7.38
N MET A 526 -3.14 9.57 -8.35
CA MET A 526 -3.73 9.35 -9.67
C MET A 526 -3.40 7.94 -10.18
N VAL A 527 -3.73 6.93 -9.38
CA VAL A 527 -3.49 5.51 -9.65
C VAL A 527 -4.74 4.88 -10.28
N ASN A 528 -4.57 3.96 -11.24
CA ASN A 528 -5.66 3.27 -11.94
C ASN A 528 -6.60 4.26 -12.66
N VAL A 529 -6.02 5.31 -13.26
CA VAL A 529 -6.72 6.32 -14.07
C VAL A 529 -6.54 6.03 -15.57
N GLN A 530 -7.54 6.33 -16.39
CA GLN A 530 -7.59 5.89 -17.80
C GLN A 530 -7.31 7.03 -18.79
N LEU A 531 -6.35 7.90 -18.47
CA LEU A 531 -6.05 9.12 -19.21
C LEU A 531 -5.68 8.84 -20.68
N THR A 532 -6.59 9.21 -21.58
CA THR A 532 -6.43 8.92 -23.02
C THR A 532 -5.48 9.89 -23.71
N ASN A 533 -5.55 11.17 -23.35
CA ASN A 533 -4.78 12.26 -23.92
C ASN A 533 -4.25 13.15 -22.78
N LEU A 534 -2.99 13.56 -22.90
CA LEU A 534 -2.27 14.34 -21.90
C LEU A 534 -1.53 15.47 -22.62
N GLU A 535 -1.81 16.73 -22.26
CA GLU A 535 -1.15 17.90 -22.84
C GLU A 535 -0.03 18.41 -21.91
N PRO A 536 1.07 18.97 -22.45
CA PRO A 536 2.18 19.47 -21.62
C PRO A 536 1.78 20.55 -20.60
N ASP A 537 0.69 21.27 -20.85
CA ASP A 537 0.16 22.33 -19.97
C ASP A 537 -0.94 21.85 -19.01
N THR A 538 -1.29 20.55 -18.97
CA THR A 538 -2.40 20.02 -18.14
C THR A 538 -2.20 20.30 -16.64
N PHE A 539 -1.01 20.07 -16.10
CA PHE A 539 -0.67 20.22 -14.68
C PHE A 539 -0.01 21.56 -14.32
N LYS A 540 0.02 22.50 -15.28
CA LYS A 540 0.60 23.83 -15.14
C LYS A 540 -0.09 24.63 -14.03
N GLY A 541 0.63 24.86 -12.92
CA GLY A 541 0.14 25.58 -11.75
C GLY A 541 0.63 24.96 -10.44
N ILE A 542 0.85 23.64 -10.45
CA ILE A 542 1.53 22.90 -9.39
C ILE A 542 3.02 23.28 -9.42
N THR A 543 3.58 23.68 -8.27
CA THR A 543 4.98 24.14 -8.15
C THR A 543 5.72 23.61 -6.92
N SER A 544 5.02 22.88 -6.04
CA SER A 544 5.51 22.51 -4.70
C SER A 544 5.32 21.02 -4.41
N LEU A 545 5.18 20.20 -5.46
CA LEU A 545 4.88 18.77 -5.36
C LEU A 545 6.09 18.03 -4.78
N GLU A 546 5.87 17.31 -3.67
CA GLU A 546 6.81 16.42 -2.97
C GLU A 546 6.56 14.94 -3.31
N GLY A 547 5.34 14.57 -3.72
CA GLY A 547 5.00 13.18 -4.04
C GLY A 547 3.90 13.03 -5.09
N LEU A 548 4.17 12.21 -6.11
CA LEU A 548 3.22 11.80 -7.14
C LEU A 548 3.02 10.27 -7.09
N SER A 549 1.81 9.83 -6.84
CA SER A 549 1.45 8.41 -6.90
C SER A 549 0.56 8.18 -8.11
N THR A 550 1.01 7.34 -9.05
CA THR A 550 0.29 7.03 -10.30
C THR A 550 0.89 5.79 -10.94
N ASP A 551 0.11 5.07 -11.77
CA ASP A 551 0.58 4.00 -12.64
C ASP A 551 0.98 4.48 -14.06
N ASP A 552 0.63 5.72 -14.44
CA ASP A 552 1.00 6.30 -15.74
C ASP A 552 2.33 7.07 -15.68
N TYR A 553 3.41 6.44 -16.17
CA TYR A 553 4.74 7.04 -16.24
C TYR A 553 4.78 8.40 -16.99
N ARG A 554 3.82 8.67 -17.90
CA ARG A 554 3.78 9.94 -18.65
C ARG A 554 3.55 11.13 -17.73
N LEU A 555 2.85 10.93 -16.62
CA LEU A 555 2.62 11.96 -15.59
C LEU A 555 3.91 12.29 -14.84
N CYS A 556 4.67 11.29 -14.40
CA CYS A 556 5.99 11.48 -13.77
C CYS A 556 6.91 12.33 -14.67
N CYS A 557 6.88 12.07 -15.98
CA CYS A 557 7.71 12.77 -16.95
C CYS A 557 7.29 14.23 -17.25
N LEU A 558 6.16 14.71 -16.73
CA LEU A 558 5.78 16.13 -16.81
C LEU A 558 6.41 16.99 -15.71
N PHE A 559 6.83 16.39 -14.59
CA PHE A 559 7.39 17.09 -13.43
C PHE A 559 8.93 17.14 -13.42
N ASP A 560 9.60 16.52 -14.41
CA ASP A 560 11.07 16.47 -14.62
C ASP A 560 11.90 15.81 -13.49
N GLU A 561 11.26 15.39 -12.39
CA GLU A 561 11.87 14.70 -11.25
C GLU A 561 11.28 13.29 -11.07
N THR A 562 12.07 12.25 -11.40
CA THR A 562 11.63 10.85 -11.30
C THR A 562 11.52 10.33 -9.87
N ASP A 563 12.28 10.92 -8.96
CA ASP A 563 12.33 10.51 -7.54
C ASP A 563 11.04 10.86 -6.79
N LEU A 564 10.17 11.67 -7.41
CA LEU A 564 8.85 12.05 -6.94
C LEU A 564 7.80 10.94 -7.07
N CYS A 565 8.04 9.93 -7.94
CA CYS A 565 7.02 8.97 -8.36
C CYS A 565 7.08 7.62 -7.61
N THR A 566 5.95 7.20 -7.03
CA THR A 566 5.93 6.05 -6.09
C THR A 566 5.36 4.74 -6.64
N ILE A 567 4.22 4.76 -7.33
CA ILE A 567 3.63 3.55 -7.95
C ILE A 567 4.19 3.27 -9.34
N ALA A 568 4.54 4.33 -10.09
CA ALA A 568 4.66 4.27 -11.53
C ALA A 568 5.63 3.16 -11.94
N SER A 569 5.11 2.13 -12.62
CA SER A 569 5.93 0.99 -13.01
C SER A 569 6.97 1.48 -14.00
N SER A 570 8.18 1.73 -13.51
CA SER A 570 9.33 2.10 -14.32
C SER A 570 9.75 0.87 -15.11
N ASN A 571 8.99 0.56 -16.15
CA ASN A 571 9.47 -0.32 -17.20
C ASN A 571 10.81 0.25 -17.62
N PHE A 572 11.77 -0.65 -17.77
CA PHE A 572 13.15 -0.38 -18.13
C PHE A 572 13.36 0.46 -19.42
N LEU A 573 12.29 0.84 -20.11
CA LEU A 573 12.27 1.57 -21.38
C LEU A 573 11.50 2.91 -21.28
N ASP A 574 10.73 3.12 -20.22
CA ASP A 574 9.92 4.32 -20.00
C ASP A 574 10.79 5.45 -19.41
N SER A 575 11.63 6.04 -20.27
CA SER A 575 12.44 7.21 -19.91
C SER A 575 11.72 8.51 -20.26
N CYS A 576 11.81 9.51 -19.39
CA CYS A 576 11.28 10.87 -19.58
C CYS A 576 12.13 11.71 -20.57
N SER A 577 12.48 11.13 -21.72
CA SER A 577 13.43 11.72 -22.66
C SER A 577 13.09 11.37 -24.12
N ARG A 578 13.89 11.88 -25.05
CA ARG A 578 13.82 11.53 -26.48
C ARG A 578 13.90 10.02 -26.70
N LEU A 579 13.40 9.57 -27.85
CA LEU A 579 13.65 8.22 -28.38
C LEU A 579 15.15 7.82 -28.34
N MET A 580 16.07 8.77 -28.57
CA MET A 580 17.50 8.57 -28.41
C MET A 580 18.15 9.71 -27.63
N PRO A 581 18.24 9.64 -26.28
CA PRO A 581 18.76 10.75 -25.48
C PRO A 581 20.26 11.01 -25.75
N ASN A 582 21.05 9.95 -25.99
CA ASN A 582 22.49 10.09 -26.21
C ASN A 582 22.83 10.64 -27.60
N THR A 583 23.44 11.83 -27.65
CA THR A 583 23.86 12.51 -28.89
C THR A 583 24.82 11.68 -29.76
N ILE A 584 25.67 10.85 -29.17
CA ILE A 584 26.57 9.95 -29.92
C ILE A 584 25.76 8.86 -30.63
N LEU A 585 24.75 8.29 -29.97
CA LEU A 585 23.83 7.31 -30.58
C LEU A 585 23.00 7.94 -31.71
N ARG A 586 22.49 9.17 -31.52
CA ARG A 586 21.78 9.92 -32.58
C ARG A 586 22.64 10.11 -33.84
N VAL A 587 23.92 10.49 -33.68
CA VAL A 587 24.85 10.61 -34.81
C VAL A 587 25.19 9.23 -35.40
N ALA A 588 25.39 8.21 -34.56
CA ALA A 588 25.72 6.85 -34.99
C ALA A 588 24.60 6.22 -35.83
N LEU A 589 23.33 6.41 -35.46
CA LEU A 589 22.16 5.94 -36.23
C LEU A 589 22.24 6.36 -37.71
N TRP A 590 22.43 7.66 -37.97
CA TRP A 590 22.54 8.19 -39.34
C TRP A 590 23.81 7.70 -40.05
N VAL A 591 24.97 7.71 -39.38
CA VAL A 591 26.26 7.31 -39.98
C VAL A 591 26.29 5.83 -40.34
N ILE A 592 25.81 4.95 -39.46
CA ILE A 592 25.76 3.50 -39.66
C ILE A 592 24.64 3.13 -40.66
N GLY A 593 23.46 3.77 -40.57
CA GLY A 593 22.38 3.57 -41.52
C GLY A 593 22.77 3.88 -42.97
N PHE A 594 23.30 5.09 -43.23
CA PHE A 594 23.81 5.44 -44.55
C PHE A 594 25.04 4.61 -44.96
N GLY A 595 25.91 4.25 -44.01
CA GLY A 595 27.08 3.39 -44.24
C GLY A 595 26.70 2.01 -44.79
N ALA A 596 25.74 1.34 -44.14
CA ALA A 596 25.20 0.05 -44.58
C ALA A 596 24.49 0.15 -45.94
N LEU A 597 23.63 1.15 -46.14
CA LEU A 597 22.91 1.36 -47.40
C LEU A 597 23.86 1.59 -48.59
N ILE A 598 24.76 2.56 -48.49
CA ILE A 598 25.68 2.93 -49.57
C ILE A 598 26.69 1.81 -49.81
N GLY A 599 27.28 1.26 -48.74
CA GLY A 599 28.27 0.18 -48.82
C GLY A 599 27.74 -1.05 -49.55
N ASN A 600 26.57 -1.56 -49.14
CA ASN A 600 25.99 -2.75 -49.76
C ASN A 600 25.41 -2.47 -51.17
N THR A 601 24.91 -1.25 -51.43
CA THR A 601 24.49 -0.85 -52.79
C THR A 601 25.66 -0.91 -53.79
N ILE A 602 26.82 -0.35 -53.42
CA ILE A 602 28.04 -0.38 -54.25
C ILE A 602 28.44 -1.83 -54.57
N VAL A 603 28.32 -2.71 -53.58
CA VAL A 603 28.65 -4.14 -53.71
C VAL A 603 27.72 -4.83 -54.70
N LEU A 604 26.41 -4.64 -54.58
CA LEU A 604 25.43 -5.25 -55.47
C LEU A 604 25.66 -4.80 -56.93
N VAL A 605 25.87 -3.50 -57.14
CA VAL A 605 26.20 -2.93 -58.46
C VAL A 605 27.52 -3.51 -59.02
N PHE A 606 28.56 -3.65 -58.18
CA PHE A 606 29.83 -4.25 -58.60
C PHE A 606 29.70 -5.73 -58.97
N ARG A 607 28.92 -6.51 -58.20
CA ARG A 607 28.65 -7.93 -58.45
C ARG A 607 27.83 -8.14 -59.73
N CYS A 608 26.81 -7.31 -59.97
CA CYS A 608 26.03 -7.36 -61.21
C CYS A 608 26.86 -7.03 -62.47
N ARG A 609 27.95 -6.27 -62.35
CA ARG A 609 28.81 -5.85 -63.48
C ARG A 609 29.99 -6.79 -63.77
N THR A 610 30.24 -7.82 -62.96
CA THR A 610 31.47 -8.64 -63.05
C THR A 610 31.18 -10.11 -63.31
N ASP A 611 31.19 -10.55 -64.58
CA ASP A 611 30.96 -11.97 -64.93
C ASP A 611 32.24 -12.82 -64.80
N HIS A 612 32.13 -13.98 -64.14
CA HIS A 612 33.20 -14.99 -64.04
C HIS A 612 32.69 -16.39 -63.65
N SER A 613 33.59 -17.37 -63.62
CA SER A 613 33.31 -18.82 -63.75
C SER A 613 32.45 -19.46 -62.63
N VAL A 614 31.95 -20.67 -62.89
CA VAL A 614 30.92 -21.39 -62.10
C VAL A 614 31.20 -21.45 -60.58
N SER A 615 32.45 -21.66 -60.16
CA SER A 615 32.82 -21.68 -58.73
C SER A 615 32.71 -20.29 -58.07
N ALA A 616 33.00 -19.22 -58.82
CA ALA A 616 32.76 -17.85 -58.39
C ALA A 616 31.25 -17.50 -58.36
N LYS A 617 30.41 -18.12 -59.21
CA LYS A 617 28.96 -17.87 -59.23
C LYS A 617 28.26 -18.31 -57.95
N THR A 618 28.61 -19.46 -57.36
CA THR A 618 28.06 -19.90 -56.05
C THR A 618 28.43 -18.93 -54.93
N GLN A 619 29.69 -18.49 -54.86
CA GLN A 619 30.16 -17.61 -53.76
C GLN A 619 29.69 -16.16 -53.94
N GLY A 620 29.59 -15.69 -55.18
CA GLY A 620 28.97 -14.41 -55.52
C GLY A 620 27.50 -14.35 -55.14
N LEU A 621 26.76 -15.47 -55.27
CA LEU A 621 25.37 -15.58 -54.81
C LEU A 621 25.26 -15.31 -53.30
N PHE A 622 26.02 -16.05 -52.47
CA PHE A 622 25.96 -15.89 -51.02
C PHE A 622 26.34 -14.48 -50.55
N ILE A 623 27.44 -13.91 -51.07
CA ILE A 623 27.88 -12.55 -50.72
C ILE A 623 26.85 -11.50 -51.16
N SER A 624 26.19 -11.69 -52.30
CA SER A 624 25.13 -10.75 -52.75
C SER A 624 23.87 -10.85 -51.89
N ASN A 625 23.57 -12.02 -51.30
CA ASN A 625 22.41 -12.15 -50.41
C ASN A 625 22.71 -11.62 -49.00
N LEU A 626 23.94 -11.79 -48.49
CA LEU A 626 24.42 -11.10 -47.29
C LEU A 626 24.31 -9.58 -47.47
N ALA A 627 24.73 -9.04 -48.61
CA ALA A 627 24.59 -7.61 -48.92
C ALA A 627 23.14 -7.13 -49.03
N ILE A 628 22.18 -7.99 -49.41
CA ILE A 628 20.75 -7.63 -49.40
C ILE A 628 20.21 -7.60 -47.96
N ALA A 629 20.60 -8.57 -47.12
CA ALA A 629 20.24 -8.56 -45.70
C ALA A 629 20.84 -7.34 -44.99
N ASP A 630 22.15 -7.12 -45.10
CA ASP A 630 22.84 -5.97 -44.50
C ASP A 630 22.31 -4.61 -45.01
N PHE A 631 21.77 -4.54 -46.23
CA PHE A 631 21.07 -3.36 -46.75
C PHE A 631 19.71 -3.11 -46.06
N LEU A 632 18.96 -4.16 -45.69
CA LEU A 632 17.71 -4.04 -44.94
C LEU A 632 17.95 -3.47 -43.53
N MET A 633 19.03 -3.87 -42.84
CA MET A 633 19.44 -3.25 -41.57
C MET A 633 19.64 -1.73 -41.73
N GLY A 634 20.22 -1.30 -42.85
CA GLY A 634 20.39 0.12 -43.17
C GLY A 634 19.07 0.88 -43.33
N ILE A 635 18.01 0.24 -43.87
CA ILE A 635 16.67 0.83 -43.94
C ILE A 635 16.08 0.99 -42.53
N TYR A 636 16.15 -0.06 -41.71
CA TYR A 636 15.66 -0.03 -40.33
C TYR A 636 16.27 1.13 -39.53
N MET A 637 17.60 1.30 -39.59
CA MET A 637 18.32 2.37 -38.89
C MET A 637 17.83 3.77 -39.29
N LEU A 638 17.48 3.99 -40.57
CA LEU A 638 16.92 5.27 -41.03
C LEU A 638 15.47 5.50 -40.59
N ILE A 639 14.67 4.46 -40.35
CA ILE A 639 13.31 4.62 -39.82
C ILE A 639 13.39 5.12 -38.37
N ILE A 640 14.22 4.49 -37.55
CA ILE A 640 14.45 4.90 -36.15
C ILE A 640 15.05 6.30 -36.07
N SER A 641 16.05 6.63 -36.91
CA SER A 641 16.66 7.96 -36.92
C SER A 641 15.70 9.07 -37.37
N SER A 642 14.70 8.73 -38.18
CA SER A 642 13.64 9.66 -38.58
C SER A 642 12.60 9.88 -37.46
N ALA A 643 12.31 8.85 -36.67
CA ALA A 643 11.38 8.94 -35.54
C ALA A 643 11.93 9.82 -34.40
N ASP A 644 13.22 9.70 -34.03
CA ASP A 644 13.84 10.56 -33.01
C ASP A 644 13.81 12.05 -33.41
N VAL A 645 13.91 12.36 -34.70
CA VAL A 645 13.79 13.73 -35.22
C VAL A 645 12.34 14.21 -35.24
N TYR A 646 11.37 13.32 -35.45
CA TYR A 646 9.94 13.67 -35.52
C TYR A 646 9.33 13.98 -34.16
N TYR A 647 9.54 13.12 -33.15
CA TYR A 647 8.90 13.27 -31.84
C TYR A 647 9.65 14.24 -30.89
N GLY A 648 10.96 14.40 -31.06
CA GLY A 648 11.74 15.36 -30.26
C GLY A 648 11.82 14.98 -28.77
N GLU A 649 11.81 16.00 -27.91
CA GLU A 649 11.88 15.84 -26.44
C GLU A 649 10.59 15.25 -25.85
N TYR A 650 9.43 15.51 -26.47
CA TYR A 650 8.10 15.05 -26.03
C TYR A 650 7.79 13.59 -26.39
N PHE A 651 8.81 12.78 -26.69
CA PHE A 651 8.62 11.41 -27.17
C PHE A 651 7.83 10.54 -26.16
N TYR A 652 8.05 10.71 -24.85
CA TYR A 652 7.37 9.93 -23.80
C TYR A 652 5.83 10.04 -23.87
N LEU A 653 5.26 11.21 -24.20
CA LEU A 653 3.80 11.38 -24.36
C LEU A 653 3.22 10.53 -25.50
N TYR A 654 4.03 10.21 -26.51
CA TYR A 654 3.63 9.49 -27.72
C TYR A 654 4.24 8.09 -27.83
N ALA A 655 5.03 7.64 -26.84
CA ALA A 655 5.83 6.42 -26.95
C ALA A 655 4.94 5.18 -27.13
N GLU A 656 3.82 5.08 -26.41
CA GLU A 656 2.84 3.99 -26.61
C GLU A 656 2.23 4.00 -28.02
N GLN A 657 1.86 5.18 -28.53
CA GLN A 657 1.31 5.33 -29.89
C GLN A 657 2.34 4.95 -30.96
N TRP A 658 3.61 5.30 -30.75
CA TRP A 658 4.74 4.89 -31.59
C TRP A 658 4.97 3.38 -31.56
N ARG A 659 5.07 2.77 -30.37
CA ARG A 659 5.16 1.32 -30.12
C ARG A 659 4.00 0.55 -30.80
N GLY A 660 2.79 1.10 -30.72
CA GLY A 660 1.59 0.58 -31.36
C GLY A 660 1.54 0.75 -32.88
N SER A 661 2.34 1.65 -33.45
CA SER A 661 2.24 2.05 -34.86
C SER A 661 2.61 0.94 -35.86
N VAL A 662 2.04 1.04 -37.07
CA VAL A 662 2.42 0.19 -38.21
C VAL A 662 3.89 0.43 -38.59
N THR A 663 4.38 1.67 -38.47
CA THR A 663 5.76 2.05 -38.79
C THR A 663 6.77 1.31 -37.91
N CYS A 664 6.56 1.30 -36.58
CA CYS A 664 7.42 0.57 -35.64
C CYS A 664 7.38 -0.94 -35.90
N LYS A 665 6.18 -1.51 -36.08
CA LYS A 665 5.97 -2.93 -36.42
C LYS A 665 6.67 -3.36 -37.72
N VAL A 666 6.69 -2.50 -38.74
CA VAL A 666 7.43 -2.73 -40.00
C VAL A 666 8.94 -2.57 -39.80
N ALA A 667 9.40 -1.59 -39.02
CA ALA A 667 10.81 -1.39 -38.72
C ALA A 667 11.41 -2.63 -38.00
N GLY A 668 10.72 -3.14 -36.99
CA GLY A 668 11.11 -4.36 -36.26
C GLY A 668 11.19 -5.60 -37.14
N PHE A 669 10.18 -5.81 -38.00
CA PHE A 669 10.20 -6.88 -38.99
C PHE A 669 11.39 -6.79 -39.95
N ILE A 670 11.74 -5.59 -40.44
CA ILE A 670 12.89 -5.38 -41.33
C ILE A 670 14.21 -5.71 -40.61
N ALA A 671 14.38 -5.27 -39.36
CA ALA A 671 15.56 -5.55 -38.56
C ALA A 671 15.75 -7.06 -38.29
N PHE A 672 14.67 -7.74 -37.87
CA PHE A 672 14.69 -9.16 -37.54
C PHE A 672 14.93 -10.02 -38.80
N LEU A 673 14.26 -9.70 -39.91
CA LEU A 673 14.47 -10.38 -41.20
C LEU A 673 15.92 -10.21 -41.68
N SER A 674 16.49 -9.02 -41.48
CA SER A 674 17.89 -8.76 -41.78
C SER A 674 18.84 -9.58 -40.90
N SER A 675 18.69 -9.56 -39.57
CA SER A 675 19.62 -10.22 -38.65
C SER A 675 19.67 -11.73 -38.87
N GLU A 676 18.50 -12.37 -38.91
CA GLU A 676 18.41 -13.84 -39.06
C GLU A 676 18.89 -14.29 -40.45
N THR A 677 18.57 -13.54 -41.50
CA THR A 677 19.08 -13.85 -42.84
C THR A 677 20.60 -13.77 -42.90
N SER A 678 21.23 -12.75 -42.30
CA SER A 678 22.70 -12.65 -42.27
C SER A 678 23.34 -13.82 -41.50
N VAL A 679 22.81 -14.21 -40.34
CA VAL A 679 23.32 -15.37 -39.57
C VAL A 679 23.15 -16.69 -40.36
N PHE A 680 21.99 -16.93 -40.99
CA PHE A 680 21.75 -18.15 -41.77
C PHE A 680 22.60 -18.19 -43.06
N ILE A 681 22.88 -17.03 -43.69
CA ILE A 681 23.79 -16.94 -44.84
C ILE A 681 25.25 -17.22 -44.42
N LEU A 682 25.69 -16.77 -43.25
CA LEU A 682 27.01 -17.12 -42.69
C LEU A 682 27.13 -18.63 -42.40
N ALA A 683 26.05 -19.27 -41.94
CA ALA A 683 26.00 -20.71 -41.74
C ALA A 683 26.18 -21.49 -43.06
N ILE A 684 25.43 -21.17 -44.13
CA ILE A 684 25.57 -21.88 -45.41
C ILE A 684 26.91 -21.59 -46.11
N ILE A 685 27.45 -20.38 -45.99
CA ILE A 685 28.83 -20.06 -46.42
C ILE A 685 29.83 -20.99 -45.72
N THR A 686 29.67 -21.20 -44.41
CA THR A 686 30.55 -22.06 -43.62
C THR A 686 30.45 -23.53 -44.06
N ILE A 687 29.24 -24.04 -44.31
CA ILE A 687 29.02 -25.41 -44.79
C ILE A 687 29.63 -25.60 -46.20
N ASP A 688 29.50 -24.64 -47.11
CA ASP A 688 30.19 -24.66 -48.41
C ASP A 688 31.72 -24.77 -48.24
N ARG A 689 32.31 -24.05 -47.27
CA ARG A 689 33.76 -24.14 -46.98
C ARG A 689 34.16 -25.50 -46.43
N VAL A 690 33.38 -26.09 -45.52
CA VAL A 690 33.64 -27.45 -45.00
C VAL A 690 33.62 -28.47 -46.15
N LEU A 691 32.57 -28.46 -46.98
CA LEU A 691 32.42 -29.40 -48.10
C LEU A 691 33.55 -29.27 -49.12
N CYS A 692 33.94 -28.04 -49.49
CA CYS A 692 35.05 -27.82 -50.43
C CYS A 692 36.42 -28.22 -49.86
N VAL A 693 36.73 -27.91 -48.61
CA VAL A 693 38.09 -28.07 -48.04
C VAL A 693 38.32 -29.45 -47.42
N VAL A 694 37.30 -30.07 -46.82
CA VAL A 694 37.41 -31.39 -46.19
C VAL A 694 37.17 -32.51 -47.21
N PHE A 695 36.26 -32.32 -48.18
CA PHE A 695 35.90 -33.34 -49.17
C PHE A 695 36.23 -32.90 -50.62
N PRO A 696 37.49 -32.61 -50.97
CA PRO A 696 37.87 -32.04 -52.26
C PRO A 696 37.53 -32.93 -53.47
N PHE A 697 37.41 -34.25 -53.30
CA PHE A 697 36.99 -35.21 -54.32
C PHE A 697 35.57 -35.77 -54.08
N GLY A 698 34.84 -35.25 -53.09
CA GLY A 698 33.47 -35.68 -52.81
C GLY A 698 32.50 -35.28 -53.93
N LYS A 699 31.50 -36.14 -54.21
CA LYS A 699 30.38 -35.81 -55.10
C LYS A 699 29.46 -34.70 -54.52
N LEU A 700 29.58 -34.45 -53.21
CA LEU A 700 28.82 -33.48 -52.42
C LEU A 700 29.48 -32.08 -52.47
N LYS A 701 29.34 -31.38 -53.60
CA LYS A 701 29.69 -29.95 -53.73
C LYS A 701 28.47 -29.13 -54.16
N PHE A 702 28.29 -27.94 -53.61
CA PHE A 702 27.18 -27.05 -53.98
C PHE A 702 27.27 -26.60 -55.43
N ARG A 703 26.50 -27.27 -56.32
CA ARG A 703 26.22 -26.76 -57.66
C ARG A 703 25.39 -25.47 -57.55
N ALA A 704 25.57 -24.55 -58.49
CA ALA A 704 24.89 -23.25 -58.50
C ALA A 704 23.34 -23.32 -58.54
N THR A 705 22.74 -24.47 -58.84
CA THR A 705 21.30 -24.71 -58.66
C THR A 705 20.96 -25.02 -57.20
N SER A 706 21.68 -25.96 -56.57
CA SER A 706 21.52 -26.31 -55.15
C SER A 706 21.78 -25.12 -54.22
N ALA A 707 22.76 -24.27 -54.54
CA ALA A 707 23.03 -23.05 -53.79
C ALA A 707 21.88 -22.02 -53.88
N ARG A 708 21.24 -21.87 -55.05
CA ARG A 708 20.05 -21.01 -55.22
C ARG A 708 18.85 -21.55 -54.45
N VAL A 709 18.63 -22.87 -54.44
CA VAL A 709 17.59 -23.49 -53.60
C VAL A 709 17.87 -23.27 -52.12
N GLY A 710 19.12 -23.47 -51.66
CA GLY A 710 19.51 -23.22 -50.27
C GLY A 710 19.28 -21.77 -49.82
N VAL A 711 19.66 -20.80 -50.65
CA VAL A 711 19.40 -19.37 -50.39
C VAL A 711 17.90 -19.04 -50.38
N ALA A 712 17.11 -19.60 -51.31
CA ALA A 712 15.66 -19.39 -51.32
C ALA A 712 14.97 -19.98 -50.09
N LEU A 713 15.44 -21.14 -49.61
CA LEU A 713 14.97 -21.74 -48.36
C LEU A 713 15.37 -20.90 -47.13
N ILE A 714 16.58 -20.33 -47.10
CA ILE A 714 17.01 -19.42 -46.03
C ILE A 714 16.11 -18.19 -45.95
N TRP A 715 15.85 -17.52 -47.08
CA TRP A 715 14.92 -16.37 -47.12
C TRP A 715 13.50 -16.77 -46.71
N ALA A 716 13.00 -17.94 -47.12
CA ALA A 716 11.69 -18.43 -46.73
C ALA A 716 11.60 -18.71 -45.22
N ILE A 717 12.63 -19.33 -44.63
CA ILE A 717 12.69 -19.60 -43.19
C ILE A 717 12.79 -18.28 -42.41
N ALA A 718 13.72 -17.40 -42.76
CA ALA A 718 13.89 -16.10 -42.10
C ALA A 718 12.61 -15.26 -42.19
N PHE A 719 11.94 -15.22 -43.35
CA PHE A 719 10.65 -14.54 -43.50
C PHE A 719 9.57 -15.15 -42.59
N VAL A 720 9.47 -16.47 -42.49
CA VAL A 720 8.51 -17.15 -41.59
C VAL A 720 8.78 -16.82 -40.12
N VAL A 721 10.03 -16.87 -39.66
CA VAL A 721 10.37 -16.51 -38.27
C VAL A 721 10.11 -15.01 -38.01
N SER A 722 10.37 -14.14 -38.99
CA SER A 722 10.14 -12.69 -38.86
C SER A 722 8.67 -12.29 -38.85
N ILE A 723 7.82 -12.98 -39.63
CA ILE A 723 6.38 -12.65 -39.78
C ILE A 723 5.51 -13.25 -38.68
N VAL A 724 5.94 -14.36 -38.05
CA VAL A 724 5.19 -15.05 -36.98
C VAL A 724 4.81 -14.09 -35.83
N PRO A 725 5.70 -13.24 -35.29
CA PRO A 725 5.33 -12.31 -34.24
C PRO A 725 4.37 -11.19 -34.65
N LEU A 726 4.25 -10.87 -35.95
CA LEU A 726 3.20 -9.96 -36.46
C LEU A 726 1.84 -10.65 -36.61
N ILE A 727 1.82 -11.95 -36.93
CA ILE A 727 0.57 -12.71 -37.11
C ILE A 727 -0.02 -13.12 -35.75
N VAL A 728 0.83 -13.53 -34.81
CA VAL A 728 0.42 -13.99 -33.46
C VAL A 728 0.08 -12.81 -32.53
N SER A 729 0.34 -11.56 -32.95
CA SER A 729 0.15 -10.37 -32.10
C SER A 729 -1.30 -10.09 -31.67
N SER A 730 -2.28 -10.80 -32.23
CA SER A 730 -3.70 -10.74 -31.83
C SER A 730 -4.01 -11.55 -30.56
N TYR A 731 -3.10 -12.42 -30.12
CA TYR A 731 -3.23 -13.22 -28.90
C TYR A 731 -2.10 -12.97 -27.89
N ILE A 732 -1.05 -12.25 -28.29
CA ILE A 732 0.14 -11.94 -27.50
C ILE A 732 0.58 -10.51 -27.83
N SER A 733 0.50 -9.59 -26.87
CA SER A 733 0.77 -8.18 -27.12
C SER A 733 2.25 -7.91 -27.46
N GLY A 734 2.45 -6.99 -28.42
CA GLY A 734 3.62 -6.10 -28.39
C GLY A 734 4.95 -6.53 -28.99
N PHE A 735 5.19 -7.73 -29.56
CA PHE A 735 6.56 -8.20 -29.93
C PHE A 735 7.51 -7.15 -30.55
N TYR A 736 7.08 -6.41 -31.58
CA TYR A 736 7.87 -5.35 -32.24
C TYR A 736 7.59 -3.92 -31.72
N GLY A 737 6.76 -3.77 -30.70
CA GLY A 737 6.44 -2.53 -29.98
C GLY A 737 6.81 -2.58 -28.48
N LEU A 738 7.50 -3.61 -28.02
CA LEU A 738 8.00 -3.75 -26.63
C LEU A 738 9.31 -2.98 -26.38
N SER A 739 9.74 -2.19 -27.35
CA SER A 739 10.87 -1.27 -27.24
C SER A 739 10.65 -0.13 -28.21
N ASP A 740 11.03 1.08 -27.82
CA ASP A 740 10.95 2.28 -28.65
C ASP A 740 11.82 2.18 -29.91
N VAL A 741 12.86 1.34 -29.87
CA VAL A 741 13.71 1.00 -31.02
C VAL A 741 13.14 -0.15 -31.88
N CYS A 742 11.93 -0.61 -31.57
CA CYS A 742 11.11 -1.57 -32.32
C CYS A 742 11.69 -2.99 -32.49
N VAL A 743 12.76 -3.36 -31.76
CA VAL A 743 13.42 -4.67 -31.87
C VAL A 743 13.51 -5.34 -30.50
N GLY A 744 12.72 -6.39 -30.29
CA GLY A 744 12.64 -7.10 -29.01
C GLY A 744 13.86 -8.01 -28.71
N LEU A 745 15.03 -7.43 -28.42
CA LEU A 745 16.15 -8.18 -27.86
C LEU A 745 15.85 -8.61 -26.40
N PRO A 746 16.13 -9.87 -26.00
CA PRO A 746 15.84 -10.39 -24.67
C PRO A 746 17.00 -10.11 -23.69
N LEU A 747 17.30 -8.82 -23.48
CA LEU A 747 18.36 -8.36 -22.59
C LEU A 747 17.84 -7.91 -21.21
N ASN A 748 16.52 -7.91 -21.00
CA ASN A 748 15.87 -7.25 -19.87
C ASN A 748 15.14 -8.29 -19.00
N VAL A 749 14.97 -8.01 -17.72
CA VAL A 749 14.00 -8.70 -16.86
C VAL A 749 13.08 -7.63 -16.31
N GLU A 750 11.78 -7.83 -16.43
CA GLU A 750 10.77 -6.93 -15.89
C GLU A 750 10.77 -7.14 -14.37
N SER A 751 11.11 -6.10 -13.61
CA SER A 751 11.04 -6.10 -12.14
C SER A 751 10.29 -4.86 -11.68
N THR A 752 9.00 -5.02 -11.38
CA THR A 752 8.20 -3.98 -10.74
C THR A 752 8.35 -4.11 -9.23
N GLU A 753 8.66 -3.02 -8.55
CA GLU A 753 8.33 -2.82 -7.13
C GLU A 753 7.30 -1.70 -7.10
N THR A 754 6.18 -1.87 -6.42
CA THR A 754 5.08 -0.89 -6.40
C THR A 754 4.72 -0.46 -4.98
N GLY A 755 4.52 0.84 -4.75
CA GLY A 755 4.03 1.34 -3.46
C GLY A 755 3.32 2.69 -3.51
N GLU A 756 2.23 2.81 -2.76
CA GLU A 756 1.35 3.99 -2.72
C GLU A 756 1.65 4.89 -1.50
N LEU A 757 1.43 6.19 -1.64
CA LEU A 757 1.34 7.12 -0.51
C LEU A 757 -0.13 7.28 -0.10
N VAL A 758 -0.49 6.73 1.05
CA VAL A 758 -1.87 6.75 1.57
C VAL A 758 -1.93 7.59 2.85
N PHE A 759 -3.01 8.38 3.01
CA PHE A 759 -3.25 9.10 4.26
C PHE A 759 -3.91 8.19 5.29
N ASN A 760 -3.23 7.96 6.42
CA ASN A 760 -3.82 7.28 7.55
C ASN A 760 -4.73 8.25 8.31
N ILE A 761 -6.04 8.17 8.05
CA ILE A 761 -7.07 9.07 8.60
C ILE A 761 -7.10 9.04 10.14
N GLU A 762 -6.94 7.86 10.76
CA GLU A 762 -6.95 7.71 12.23
C GLU A 762 -5.74 8.38 12.89
N ARG A 763 -4.59 8.43 12.20
CA ARG A 763 -3.33 9.00 12.71
C ARG A 763 -3.07 10.43 12.23
N ARG A 764 -3.76 10.87 11.17
CA ARG A 764 -3.48 12.10 10.39
C ARG A 764 -2.02 12.15 9.88
N VAL A 765 -1.52 11.01 9.35
CA VAL A 765 -0.11 10.83 8.92
C VAL A 765 -0.04 10.10 7.57
N TRP A 766 0.95 10.44 6.75
CA TRP A 766 1.29 9.75 5.49
C TRP A 766 1.98 8.40 5.75
N GLU A 767 1.44 7.33 5.18
CA GLU A 767 2.02 5.98 5.25
C GLU A 767 2.28 5.43 3.85
N TYR A 768 3.51 4.96 3.60
CA TYR A 768 3.90 4.33 2.33
C TYR A 768 3.61 2.82 2.37
N LEU A 769 2.71 2.35 1.50
CA LEU A 769 2.27 0.96 1.42
C LEU A 769 2.89 0.28 0.20
N GLN A 770 3.75 -0.73 0.40
CA GLN A 770 4.35 -1.52 -0.68
C GLN A 770 3.48 -2.75 -0.98
N TYR A 771 3.11 -2.96 -2.25
CA TYR A 771 2.09 -3.95 -2.65
C TYR A 771 2.69 -5.23 -3.23
N GLU A 772 3.52 -5.15 -4.28
CA GLU A 772 4.08 -6.36 -4.90
C GLU A 772 5.49 -6.14 -5.49
N THR A 773 6.28 -7.22 -5.58
CA THR A 773 7.58 -7.24 -6.27
C THR A 773 7.60 -8.33 -7.35
N THR A 774 7.03 -8.04 -8.54
CA THR A 774 6.90 -9.05 -9.59
C THR A 774 8.14 -9.09 -10.48
N LYS A 775 8.70 -10.29 -10.72
CA LYS A 775 9.82 -10.49 -11.66
C LYS A 775 9.40 -11.42 -12.80
N ARG A 776 9.27 -10.87 -14.01
CA ARG A 776 8.88 -11.61 -15.22
C ARG A 776 10.06 -11.74 -16.19
N PRO A 777 10.38 -12.95 -16.67
CA PRO A 777 11.43 -13.14 -17.67
C PRO A 777 10.98 -12.57 -19.02
N SER A 778 11.92 -12.06 -19.82
CA SER A 778 11.59 -11.52 -21.14
C SER A 778 11.16 -12.61 -22.13
N TRP A 779 10.60 -12.16 -23.25
CA TRP A 779 9.80 -12.97 -24.16
C TRP A 779 10.50 -14.23 -24.66
N VAL A 780 9.92 -15.38 -24.33
CA VAL A 780 10.42 -16.74 -24.63
C VAL A 780 10.76 -16.93 -26.12
N TYR A 781 10.01 -16.28 -27.03
CA TYR A 781 10.29 -16.33 -28.47
C TYR A 781 11.63 -15.66 -28.83
N SER A 782 11.88 -14.45 -28.33
CA SER A 782 13.15 -13.74 -28.53
C SER A 782 14.32 -14.49 -27.91
N ILE A 783 14.14 -15.07 -26.72
CA ILE A 783 15.14 -15.95 -26.08
C ILE A 783 15.43 -17.15 -26.99
N ALA A 784 14.40 -17.86 -27.46
CA ALA A 784 14.56 -19.05 -28.28
C ALA A 784 15.33 -18.78 -29.60
N ILE A 785 15.09 -17.65 -30.26
CA ILE A 785 15.77 -17.29 -31.51
C ILE A 785 17.16 -16.66 -31.24
N PHE A 786 17.22 -15.50 -30.59
CA PHE A 786 18.45 -14.73 -30.47
C PHE A 786 19.50 -15.36 -29.54
N LEU A 787 19.06 -16.01 -28.44
CA LEU A 787 19.96 -16.66 -27.47
C LEU A 787 20.07 -18.17 -27.70
N GLY A 788 19.02 -18.82 -28.21
CA GLY A 788 19.01 -20.26 -28.51
C GLY A 788 19.58 -20.59 -29.89
N VAL A 789 18.83 -20.32 -30.95
CA VAL A 789 19.15 -20.69 -32.34
C VAL A 789 20.48 -20.08 -32.78
N ASN A 790 20.67 -18.77 -32.60
CA ASN A 790 21.88 -18.09 -33.08
C ASN A 790 23.14 -18.54 -32.32
N PHE A 791 23.07 -18.79 -31.01
CA PHE A 791 24.18 -19.36 -30.23
C PHE A 791 24.60 -20.74 -30.75
N LEU A 792 23.64 -21.64 -30.98
CA LEU A 792 23.89 -22.96 -31.55
C LEU A 792 24.52 -22.87 -32.96
N ILE A 793 24.04 -21.95 -33.80
CA ILE A 793 24.61 -21.70 -35.13
C ILE A 793 26.05 -21.19 -35.02
N PHE A 794 26.35 -20.21 -34.16
CA PHE A 794 27.71 -19.72 -33.98
C PHE A 794 28.66 -20.80 -33.40
N ILE A 795 28.20 -21.70 -32.54
CA ILE A 795 28.97 -22.87 -32.09
C ILE A 795 29.26 -23.82 -33.27
N LEU A 796 28.25 -24.19 -34.06
CA LEU A 796 28.42 -25.06 -35.24
C LEU A 796 29.38 -24.45 -36.26
N ILE A 797 29.31 -23.14 -36.46
CA ILE A 797 30.23 -22.37 -37.32
C ILE A 797 31.66 -22.39 -36.76
N LEU A 798 31.84 -22.11 -35.46
CA LEU A 798 33.16 -22.12 -34.81
C LEU A 798 33.83 -23.50 -34.91
N LEU A 799 33.10 -24.57 -34.56
CA LEU A 799 33.56 -25.96 -34.69
C LEU A 799 33.92 -26.29 -36.15
N SER A 800 33.11 -25.86 -37.11
CA SER A 800 33.38 -26.04 -38.54
C SER A 800 34.68 -25.37 -39.00
N TYR A 801 34.98 -24.15 -38.54
CA TYR A 801 36.24 -23.48 -38.83
C TYR A 801 37.45 -24.11 -38.13
N VAL A 802 37.28 -24.64 -36.92
CA VAL A 802 38.32 -25.44 -36.26
C VAL A 802 38.63 -26.71 -37.08
N VAL A 803 37.61 -27.43 -37.56
CA VAL A 803 37.79 -28.59 -38.44
C VAL A 803 38.49 -28.22 -39.75
N ILE A 804 38.09 -27.13 -40.41
CA ILE A 804 38.77 -26.59 -41.61
C ILE A 804 40.24 -26.29 -41.31
N PHE A 805 40.55 -25.58 -40.22
CA PHE A 805 41.91 -25.20 -39.86
C PHE A 805 42.79 -26.41 -39.53
N VAL A 806 42.28 -27.37 -38.76
CA VAL A 806 42.97 -28.63 -38.45
C VAL A 806 43.22 -29.44 -39.72
N HIS A 807 42.24 -29.55 -40.63
CA HIS A 807 42.40 -30.27 -41.89
C HIS A 807 43.44 -29.61 -42.82
N VAL A 808 43.43 -28.28 -42.90
CA VAL A 808 44.45 -27.50 -43.64
C VAL A 808 45.84 -27.68 -43.02
N ARG A 809 45.98 -27.60 -41.69
CA ARG A 809 47.28 -27.77 -40.99
C ARG A 809 47.83 -29.19 -41.11
N LYS A 810 46.96 -30.22 -41.06
CA LYS A 810 47.32 -31.63 -41.30
C LYS A 810 47.75 -31.85 -42.76
N SER A 811 46.99 -31.29 -43.71
CA SER A 811 47.31 -31.35 -45.15
C SER A 811 48.63 -30.66 -45.47
N ALA A 812 48.90 -29.48 -44.91
CA ALA A 812 50.14 -28.74 -45.12
C ALA A 812 51.38 -29.52 -44.63
N ARG A 813 51.27 -30.19 -43.47
CA ARG A 813 52.34 -31.08 -42.96
C ARG A 813 52.60 -32.28 -43.89
N SER A 814 51.56 -32.85 -44.51
CA SER A 814 51.69 -33.98 -45.43
C SER A 814 52.39 -33.62 -46.76
N VAL A 815 52.58 -32.34 -47.07
CA VAL A 815 53.21 -31.83 -48.30
C VAL A 815 54.71 -31.49 -48.10
N ALA A 816 55.25 -31.66 -46.89
CA ALA A 816 56.65 -31.39 -46.58
C ALA A 816 57.65 -32.45 -47.10
N ASN A 817 57.18 -33.57 -47.66
CA ASN A 817 58.05 -34.58 -48.29
C ASN A 817 58.24 -34.26 -49.78
N PRO A 818 59.47 -33.99 -50.27
CA PRO A 818 59.71 -33.43 -51.61
C PRO A 818 59.59 -34.43 -52.78
N ALA A 819 59.03 -35.61 -52.56
CA ALA A 819 59.05 -36.74 -53.49
C ALA A 819 57.72 -37.01 -54.23
N SER A 820 56.97 -35.96 -54.60
CA SER A 820 55.89 -36.05 -55.59
C SER A 820 55.62 -34.70 -56.28
N GLY A 821 55.20 -34.74 -57.54
CA GLY A 821 55.14 -33.56 -58.42
C GLY A 821 53.90 -32.67 -58.26
N SER A 822 54.06 -31.41 -58.69
CA SER A 822 52.98 -30.44 -58.98
C SER A 822 51.82 -30.35 -57.97
N VAL A 823 52.07 -29.74 -56.81
CA VAL A 823 50.99 -29.25 -55.93
C VAL A 823 50.24 -28.13 -56.68
N SER A 824 48.94 -28.31 -56.92
CA SER A 824 48.15 -27.39 -57.75
C SER A 824 48.01 -25.99 -57.12
N SER A 825 48.16 -24.96 -57.96
CA SER A 825 48.03 -23.55 -57.54
C SER A 825 46.63 -23.23 -57.00
N ASP A 826 45.59 -23.91 -57.50
CA ASP A 826 44.22 -23.81 -56.99
C ASP A 826 44.10 -24.24 -55.53
N ARG A 827 44.87 -25.23 -55.06
CA ARG A 827 44.79 -25.65 -53.65
C ARG A 827 45.35 -24.59 -52.69
N ALA A 828 46.41 -23.88 -53.11
CA ALA A 828 46.93 -22.72 -52.38
C ALA A 828 46.00 -21.49 -52.49
N ARG A 829 45.23 -21.38 -53.59
CA ARG A 829 44.19 -20.36 -53.80
C ARG A 829 42.98 -20.60 -52.91
N GLU A 830 42.51 -21.84 -52.79
CA GLU A 830 41.41 -22.26 -51.90
C GLU A 830 41.77 -22.02 -50.43
N VAL A 831 42.99 -22.34 -49.98
CA VAL A 831 43.43 -22.03 -48.61
C VAL A 831 43.45 -20.51 -48.36
N LYS A 832 44.03 -19.71 -49.27
CA LYS A 832 44.03 -18.23 -49.15
C LYS A 832 42.62 -17.63 -49.20
N LEU A 833 41.67 -18.31 -49.85
CA LEU A 833 40.27 -17.91 -49.91
C LEU A 833 39.54 -18.27 -48.60
N ALA A 834 39.76 -19.46 -48.04
CA ALA A 834 39.23 -19.89 -46.76
C ALA A 834 39.67 -18.94 -45.62
N THR A 835 40.95 -18.55 -45.57
CA THR A 835 41.46 -17.58 -44.58
C THR A 835 40.89 -16.16 -44.73
N ARG A 836 40.35 -15.79 -45.91
CA ARG A 836 39.61 -14.52 -46.07
C ARG A 836 38.16 -14.65 -45.59
N MET A 837 37.54 -15.79 -45.84
CA MET A 837 36.15 -16.06 -45.42
C MET A 837 36.03 -16.25 -43.91
N SER A 838 37.05 -16.83 -43.26
CA SER A 838 37.10 -16.97 -41.81
C SER A 838 37.17 -15.62 -41.08
N ILE A 839 37.67 -14.55 -41.71
CA ILE A 839 37.72 -13.22 -41.07
C ILE A 839 36.31 -12.63 -40.95
N ILE A 840 35.48 -12.75 -42.00
CA ILE A 840 34.08 -12.27 -42.00
C ILE A 840 33.30 -12.96 -40.88
N VAL A 841 33.38 -14.30 -40.84
CA VAL A 841 32.73 -15.09 -39.79
C VAL A 841 33.24 -14.74 -38.38
N LEU A 842 34.51 -14.35 -38.24
CA LEU A 842 35.06 -13.93 -36.94
C LEU A 842 34.52 -12.57 -36.50
N THR A 843 34.33 -11.62 -37.43
CA THR A 843 33.73 -10.31 -37.10
C THR A 843 32.25 -10.43 -36.74
N ASP A 844 31.49 -11.34 -37.37
CA ASP A 844 30.11 -11.63 -36.98
C ASP A 844 30.00 -12.35 -35.64
N PHE A 845 30.82 -13.38 -35.41
CA PHE A 845 30.91 -14.07 -34.13
C PHE A 845 31.19 -13.09 -32.97
N PHE A 846 32.14 -12.15 -33.13
CA PHE A 846 32.52 -11.23 -32.07
C PHE A 846 31.54 -10.09 -31.80
N CYS A 847 30.61 -9.78 -32.71
CA CYS A 847 29.56 -8.80 -32.43
C CYS A 847 28.33 -9.44 -31.79
N TRP A 848 27.97 -10.67 -32.18
CA TRP A 848 26.82 -11.38 -31.60
C TRP A 848 27.10 -12.02 -30.23
N MET A 849 28.30 -12.53 -29.98
CA MET A 849 28.62 -13.20 -28.70
C MET A 849 28.43 -12.32 -27.46
N PRO A 850 28.83 -11.03 -27.43
CA PRO A 850 28.51 -10.13 -26.31
C PRO A 850 27.01 -10.02 -26.03
N VAL A 851 26.17 -9.86 -27.07
CA VAL A 851 24.71 -9.75 -26.93
C VAL A 851 24.11 -11.03 -26.36
N ILE A 852 24.57 -12.20 -26.84
CA ILE A 852 24.12 -13.51 -26.34
C ILE A 852 24.53 -13.71 -24.87
N ILE A 853 25.77 -13.37 -24.50
CA ILE A 853 26.28 -13.51 -23.13
C ILE A 853 25.54 -12.57 -22.17
N MET A 854 25.37 -11.30 -22.54
CA MET A 854 24.61 -10.32 -21.76
C MET A 854 23.16 -10.78 -21.56
N GLY A 855 22.50 -11.27 -22.62
CA GLY A 855 21.15 -11.82 -22.53
C GLY A 855 21.06 -13.01 -21.56
N ILE A 856 21.97 -13.99 -21.64
CA ILE A 856 21.99 -15.15 -20.73
C ILE A 856 22.22 -14.73 -19.26
N LEU A 857 23.12 -13.77 -19.00
CA LEU A 857 23.39 -13.28 -17.65
C LEU A 857 22.21 -12.49 -17.06
N SER A 858 21.50 -11.74 -17.91
CA SER A 858 20.26 -11.05 -17.54
C SER A 858 19.12 -12.03 -17.25
N GLN A 859 18.83 -12.98 -18.15
CA GLN A 859 17.72 -13.93 -17.97
C GLN A 859 17.95 -14.96 -16.86
N THR A 860 19.18 -15.13 -16.36
CA THR A 860 19.46 -15.93 -15.16
C THR A 860 19.39 -15.12 -13.86
N GLY A 861 19.12 -13.80 -13.92
CA GLY A 861 19.12 -12.91 -12.77
C GLY A 861 20.51 -12.67 -12.17
N ALA A 862 21.59 -13.03 -12.88
CA ALA A 862 22.95 -12.92 -12.39
C ALA A 862 23.53 -11.50 -12.55
N VAL A 863 23.01 -10.71 -13.50
CA VAL A 863 23.40 -9.31 -13.74
C VAL A 863 22.16 -8.52 -14.21
N THR A 864 21.82 -7.44 -13.52
CA THR A 864 20.96 -6.38 -14.06
C THR A 864 21.78 -5.51 -15.01
N LEU A 865 21.26 -5.26 -16.22
CA LEU A 865 21.94 -4.44 -17.24
C LEU A 865 21.20 -3.10 -17.34
N PRO A 866 21.87 -1.92 -17.32
CA PRO A 866 21.19 -0.62 -17.44
C PRO A 866 20.69 -0.29 -18.87
N VAL A 867 19.66 0.56 -18.96
CA VAL A 867 18.92 0.92 -20.20
C VAL A 867 19.83 1.34 -21.34
N SER A 868 20.89 2.07 -21.01
CA SER A 868 21.89 2.54 -21.97
C SER A 868 22.53 1.38 -22.77
N LEU A 869 22.83 0.24 -22.14
CA LEU A 869 23.40 -0.92 -22.83
C LEU A 869 22.45 -1.53 -23.86
N TYR A 870 21.13 -1.42 -23.67
CA TYR A 870 20.15 -1.84 -24.65
C TYR A 870 20.26 -1.00 -25.92
N ALA A 871 20.23 0.33 -25.77
CA ALA A 871 20.36 1.27 -26.87
C ALA A 871 21.71 1.14 -27.59
N TRP A 872 22.83 1.01 -26.85
CA TRP A 872 24.15 0.72 -27.44
C TRP A 872 24.18 -0.62 -28.19
N SER A 873 23.50 -1.65 -27.71
CA SER A 873 23.45 -2.96 -28.37
C SER A 873 22.68 -2.90 -29.69
N VAL A 874 21.50 -2.25 -29.71
CA VAL A 874 20.65 -2.14 -30.90
C VAL A 874 21.22 -1.16 -31.94
N VAL A 875 21.75 -0.01 -31.52
CA VAL A 875 22.26 1.02 -32.45
C VAL A 875 23.67 0.72 -32.94
N PHE A 876 24.54 0.14 -32.10
CA PHE A 876 25.96 -0.01 -32.41
C PHE A 876 26.38 -1.46 -32.62
N ILE A 877 26.18 -2.34 -31.64
CA ILE A 877 26.77 -3.69 -31.66
C ILE A 877 26.14 -4.57 -32.76
N LEU A 878 24.82 -4.53 -32.94
CA LEU A 878 24.11 -5.33 -33.94
C LEU A 878 24.31 -4.81 -35.39
N PRO A 879 24.21 -3.50 -35.69
CA PRO A 879 24.25 -3.02 -37.08
C PRO A 879 25.66 -2.73 -37.64
N ILE A 880 26.71 -2.65 -36.81
CA ILE A 880 28.06 -2.25 -37.27
C ILE A 880 28.61 -3.17 -38.37
N ASN A 881 28.35 -4.48 -38.31
CA ASN A 881 28.83 -5.41 -39.32
C ASN A 881 28.19 -5.19 -40.69
N ALA A 882 26.91 -4.79 -40.75
CA ALA A 882 26.25 -4.44 -42.01
C ALA A 882 26.97 -3.28 -42.74
N THR A 883 27.63 -2.39 -41.99
CA THR A 883 28.50 -1.33 -42.54
C THR A 883 29.91 -1.83 -42.86
N ILE A 884 30.51 -2.68 -42.03
CA ILE A 884 31.90 -3.16 -42.20
C ILE A 884 32.04 -4.21 -43.32
N ASN A 885 31.05 -5.08 -43.49
CA ASN A 885 31.05 -6.21 -44.43
C ASN A 885 31.42 -5.82 -45.89
N PRO A 886 30.85 -4.77 -46.50
CA PRO A 886 31.27 -4.22 -47.80
C PRO A 886 32.79 -4.03 -47.99
N TYR A 887 33.47 -3.54 -46.95
CA TYR A 887 34.90 -3.29 -46.98
C TYR A 887 35.72 -4.59 -46.93
N LEU A 888 35.29 -5.55 -46.10
CA LEU A 888 35.95 -6.85 -45.94
C LEU A 888 35.95 -7.68 -47.22
N TYR A 889 34.79 -7.82 -47.88
CA TYR A 889 34.63 -8.79 -48.98
C TYR A 889 34.81 -8.21 -50.40
N THR A 890 34.72 -6.88 -50.60
CA THR A 890 34.83 -6.24 -51.94
C THR A 890 36.04 -5.31 -52.08
N PHE A 891 36.18 -4.28 -51.24
CA PHE A 891 37.26 -3.29 -51.42
C PHE A 891 38.67 -3.89 -51.35
N ILE A 892 38.91 -4.82 -50.43
CA ILE A 892 40.19 -5.53 -50.27
C ILE A 892 40.49 -6.45 -51.49
N ALA A 893 39.48 -6.88 -52.23
CA ALA A 893 39.66 -7.63 -53.47
C ALA A 893 40.06 -6.74 -54.65
N ILE A 894 39.48 -5.54 -54.75
CA ILE A 894 39.74 -4.56 -55.83
C ILE A 894 41.17 -4.00 -55.72
N CYS A 895 41.55 -3.47 -54.55
CA CYS A 895 42.86 -2.85 -54.36
C CYS A 895 44.04 -3.83 -54.48
N GLY A 896 43.80 -5.14 -54.36
CA GLY A 896 44.82 -6.18 -54.48
C GLY A 896 45.27 -6.50 -55.91
N GLY A 897 44.58 -6.02 -56.95
CA GLY A 897 44.83 -6.41 -58.35
C GLY A 897 45.93 -5.63 -59.09
N SER A 898 46.38 -4.50 -58.57
CA SER A 898 47.04 -3.45 -59.38
C SER A 898 48.59 -3.57 -59.54
N LYS A 899 49.19 -4.76 -59.40
CA LYS A 899 50.66 -4.92 -59.50
C LYS A 899 51.14 -6.20 -60.21
N THR A 900 50.99 -6.24 -61.54
CA THR A 900 51.97 -6.80 -62.52
C THR A 900 51.47 -6.65 -63.98
N ARG A 901 51.83 -5.56 -64.69
CA ARG A 901 51.58 -5.49 -66.15
C ARG A 901 52.47 -4.52 -66.98
N SER A 902 53.78 -4.70 -66.88
CA SER A 902 54.79 -4.32 -67.88
C SER A 902 56.07 -5.11 -67.55
N THR A 903 56.94 -5.54 -68.47
CA THR A 903 57.27 -4.99 -69.80
C THR A 903 57.42 -6.07 -70.89
N SER A 904 57.02 -5.75 -72.13
CA SER A 904 57.61 -6.28 -73.36
C SER A 904 57.41 -5.25 -74.48
N ASN A 905 58.47 -4.97 -75.24
CA ASN A 905 58.43 -3.99 -76.34
C ASN A 905 58.04 -4.65 -77.69
N PRO A 906 57.49 -3.88 -78.65
CA PRO A 906 56.99 -4.40 -79.93
C PRO A 906 58.06 -4.45 -81.04
N THR A 907 57.62 -4.86 -82.24
CA THR A 907 58.37 -5.21 -83.46
C THR A 907 59.01 -6.62 -83.41
N GLN A 908 59.11 -7.38 -84.50
CA GLN A 908 59.03 -7.02 -85.93
C GLN A 908 58.18 -8.02 -86.76
N LYS A 909 57.91 -7.71 -88.04
CA LYS A 909 57.36 -8.65 -89.06
C LYS A 909 58.45 -9.70 -89.42
N THR A 910 58.25 -10.81 -90.14
CA THR A 910 57.48 -10.99 -91.41
C THR A 910 57.39 -12.48 -91.81
N THR A 911 56.30 -12.92 -92.49
CA THR A 911 56.20 -14.12 -93.38
C THR A 911 56.45 -15.52 -92.75
N VAL A 912 56.01 -16.67 -93.29
CA VAL A 912 55.32 -17.04 -94.56
C VAL A 912 54.01 -17.81 -94.27
N SER A 913 53.11 -17.91 -95.24
CA SER A 913 51.86 -18.70 -95.22
C SER A 913 52.04 -20.20 -95.44
N GLU A 914 51.20 -21.03 -94.81
CA GLU A 914 50.89 -22.40 -95.27
C GLU A 914 49.52 -22.46 -95.95
N THR A 915 49.47 -23.05 -97.15
CA THR A 915 48.25 -23.64 -97.74
C THR A 915 48.61 -24.71 -98.78
N ARG A 916 48.59 -25.99 -98.41
CA ARG A 916 48.13 -27.09 -99.30
C ARG A 916 48.07 -28.44 -98.59
N ALA A 917 47.07 -29.23 -99.02
CA ALA A 917 46.76 -30.62 -98.61
C ALA A 917 46.37 -30.76 -97.13
#